data_AF-A0A4T0FND7-F1
#
_entry.id   AF-A0A4T0FND7-F1
#
_cell.length_a   1.000
_cell.length_b   1.000
_cell.length_c   1.000
_cell.angle_alpha   90.00
_cell.angle_beta   90.00
_cell.angle_gamma   90.00
#
_symmetry.space_group_name_H-M   'P 1'
#
loop_
_entity.id
_entity.type
_entity.pdbx_description
1 polymer ?
#
loop_
_entity_poly.entity_id
_entity_poly.type
_entity_poly.pdbx_seq_one_letter_code
_entity_poly.pdbx_strand_id
1 'polypeptide(L)'
;MSVSLGKQKKRAKASQARKIDTQIPSAINVEDHVKARQFEIKALFKAIDTARTASSTRAFQSLPRHLRRRAASHNPKRVPLRLREKALAEISGDVSRLRRKRRKLLRTRMKKQQSSSSRTVNLQKRQLNKSWLETHIWHTKRMIMTNLWGYRIALHPTEKAFRPSVRAARQGCIVHDASYTSLIQIDGPQDAILRVFDSTLEKAGESASSKRYIFGTREMQSYIYEHKAYPTNIIAPVSLIWHAADGVRDKRSVWLRCHPSAFNEVHQSLHNAANELGDNALLIRDLRGHVNTFELYGPHSSQVLAGAFRLAKSNGKAQRIAWQKLSKAATPAHFPTGFVAGFNVEDPRLSFPPRNTKPDKAKAVADLTLSTTLASSLLYSEEERKKVAKPRFKKSQLDTRRSKTQQPGKALSMTPDDDTIPILVVQKRVEGGLHDSISGYTVIVPSGWGMQVWPSLTHTDARVGGIEQIEEFATQVGQTHFPASACPSSLVNYQECVRRANEEQERCNKRPKGKRPHYHSDLPLLPYLEKLREDEKEEGVKESGEKEGTAENGIKDGQLPTQPPQSQDISMDVEEETKPDAVNTNQWFLTNDLVRLVQDELKSGNSKNAQDALNGALQSLNVKKTVKLQDGLVQATMLPLKRGYARPCAYVYDDNETVGRISAATYAMNEGKAVAVVNMKAESYFDFYHSKSHLERVLTVMDNDDDTRRDYRLKVASVANITPRLVRGLATPANNNHHKILIVGGGTAGVTAAAQIQNKFRDENKSLGAGDIAIVDAAKEHHYQPGWTLIGSGLGKKEDFVRPESQVIPKDVAHIPANVQSFTPSSNTVTTATGETLTYDFLIVAAGLKINFGGVKGLESALANDTSGVSSIYNPNYAEKAWRDIAAFKSGNAIFTQPAGVIKCAGAPQKVMWMANSQWKNEGVRDKIDLTFATGTPSMFAVPKYSQALEKLRVERNVNGLFTSNLTEVDVANKVAKFAQPEGKTVEKEYDLLHVVPPQAPLDFYKNSPIADESGFVSVDKSTTQHTQYPNIFSIGDCSSLPNSKTAAAISAQAPVLVHNLRKHMEGKPLNAAYDGYASCPLLTGHGELLLAEFKYGGIPKETFAPVLGSQDKPNRLFYHLKKDIFPPVYWNYFVKGNWFGTRGPIAPNFD
;
A
#
# COMPACT_ATOMS: atom_id res chain seq x y z
N MET A 1 -56.28 22.39 -22.01
CA MET A 1 -56.50 23.48 -21.02
C MET A 1 -55.37 23.64 -19.98
N SER A 2 -54.36 22.76 -19.89
CA SER A 2 -53.25 22.88 -18.92
C SER A 2 -52.14 23.88 -19.30
N VAL A 3 -52.06 24.31 -20.56
CA VAL A 3 -51.00 25.20 -21.07
C VAL A 3 -51.30 26.69 -20.81
N SER A 4 -52.58 27.07 -20.68
CA SER A 4 -53.03 28.46 -20.43
C SER A 4 -52.77 28.91 -18.98
N LEU A 5 -53.02 28.04 -18.00
CA LEU A 5 -52.77 28.31 -16.58
C LEU A 5 -51.27 28.47 -16.25
N GLY A 6 -50.38 27.84 -17.03
CA GLY A 6 -48.93 27.96 -16.86
C GLY A 6 -48.38 29.34 -17.26
N LYS A 7 -48.92 29.97 -18.31
CA LYS A 7 -48.49 31.29 -18.78
C LYS A 7 -48.98 32.43 -17.87
N GLN A 8 -50.18 32.33 -17.30
CA GLN A 8 -50.68 33.30 -16.31
C GLN A 8 -49.92 33.23 -14.98
N LYS A 9 -49.53 32.03 -14.51
CA LYS A 9 -48.69 31.89 -13.29
C LYS A 9 -47.27 32.42 -13.47
N LYS A 10 -46.65 32.30 -14.67
CA LYS A 10 -45.33 32.90 -14.95
C LYS A 10 -45.37 34.43 -15.02
N ARG A 11 -46.43 35.03 -15.58
CA ARG A 11 -46.62 36.49 -15.62
C ARG A 11 -46.92 37.08 -14.23
N ALA A 12 -47.70 36.40 -13.39
CA ALA A 12 -47.97 36.82 -12.01
C ALA A 12 -46.70 36.81 -11.13
N LYS A 13 -45.84 35.79 -11.25
CA LYS A 13 -44.55 35.73 -10.54
C LYS A 13 -43.55 36.80 -11.01
N ALA A 14 -43.52 37.12 -12.30
CA ALA A 14 -42.66 38.19 -12.83
C ALA A 14 -43.14 39.60 -12.42
N SER A 15 -44.46 39.80 -12.26
CA SER A 15 -45.03 41.04 -11.76
C SER A 15 -44.82 41.24 -10.25
N GLN A 16 -44.82 40.15 -9.46
CA GLN A 16 -44.49 40.22 -8.03
C GLN A 16 -42.99 40.49 -7.79
N ALA A 17 -42.10 39.99 -8.65
CA ALA A 17 -40.65 40.25 -8.54
C ALA A 17 -40.22 41.69 -8.91
N ARG A 18 -41.11 42.49 -9.52
CA ARG A 18 -40.84 43.91 -9.85
C ARG A 18 -41.43 44.92 -8.85
N LYS A 19 -42.17 44.48 -7.84
CA LYS A 19 -42.41 45.29 -6.65
C LYS A 19 -41.29 44.99 -5.65
N ILE A 20 -40.09 45.46 -5.98
CA ILE A 20 -39.07 45.67 -4.94
C ILE A 20 -39.62 46.83 -4.13
N ASP A 21 -40.06 46.52 -2.93
CA ASP A 21 -40.32 47.52 -1.91
C ASP A 21 -39.01 48.29 -1.73
N THR A 22 -38.95 49.54 -2.18
CA THR A 22 -37.78 50.41 -2.07
C THR A 22 -37.58 50.92 -0.64
N GLN A 23 -37.89 50.08 0.35
CA GLN A 23 -37.46 50.29 1.72
C GLN A 23 -36.25 49.40 1.96
N ILE A 24 -35.07 50.02 1.85
CA ILE A 24 -33.85 49.44 2.40
C ILE A 24 -34.14 49.19 3.89
N PRO A 25 -34.02 47.95 4.40
CA PRO A 25 -34.22 47.69 5.82
C PRO A 25 -33.27 48.58 6.63
N SER A 26 -33.80 49.30 7.62
CA SER A 26 -33.01 50.18 8.49
C SER A 26 -31.94 49.43 9.27
N ALA A 27 -32.08 48.11 9.40
CA ALA A 27 -31.10 47.19 9.96
C ALA A 27 -30.98 45.93 9.10
N ILE A 28 -29.75 45.47 8.88
CA ILE A 28 -29.46 44.21 8.18
C ILE A 28 -29.40 43.06 9.18
N ASN A 29 -30.16 42.00 8.94
CA ASN A 29 -29.99 40.75 9.69
C ASN A 29 -28.71 40.06 9.18
N VAL A 30 -27.63 40.23 9.95
CA VAL A 30 -26.28 39.74 9.61
C VAL A 30 -26.28 38.22 9.49
N GLU A 31 -27.03 37.49 10.31
CA GLU A 31 -27.05 36.03 10.26
C GLU A 31 -27.62 35.50 8.95
N ASP A 32 -28.74 36.06 8.51
CA ASP A 32 -29.42 35.61 7.30
C ASP A 32 -28.64 36.01 6.05
N HIS A 33 -28.02 37.20 6.06
CA HIS A 33 -27.12 37.65 5.00
C HIS A 33 -25.87 36.77 4.88
N VAL A 34 -25.26 36.39 6.00
CA VAL A 34 -24.11 35.47 6.03
C VAL A 34 -24.54 34.05 5.65
N LYS A 35 -25.70 33.56 6.08
CA LYS A 35 -26.24 32.25 5.66
C LYS A 35 -26.48 32.19 4.16
N ALA A 36 -27.05 33.23 3.56
CA ALA A 36 -27.28 33.31 2.11
C ALA A 36 -25.96 33.27 1.30
N ARG A 37 -24.88 33.87 1.83
CA ARG A 37 -23.57 33.94 1.17
C ARG A 37 -22.56 32.90 1.69
N GLN A 38 -22.98 31.98 2.54
CA GLN A 38 -22.08 31.01 3.19
C GLN A 38 -21.30 30.18 2.15
N PHE A 39 -21.93 29.80 1.04
CA PHE A 39 -21.27 29.07 -0.04
C PHE A 39 -20.16 29.88 -0.71
N GLU A 40 -20.42 31.15 -1.01
CA GLU A 40 -19.46 32.07 -1.64
C GLU A 40 -18.28 32.34 -0.72
N ILE A 41 -18.56 32.60 0.56
CA ILE A 41 -17.54 32.83 1.60
C ILE A 41 -16.66 31.57 1.75
N LYS A 42 -17.25 30.37 1.86
CA LYS A 42 -16.50 29.11 1.94
C LYS A 42 -15.70 28.82 0.66
N ALA A 43 -16.23 29.13 -0.52
CA ALA A 43 -15.53 28.96 -1.78
C ALA A 43 -14.33 29.90 -1.87
N LEU A 44 -14.47 31.15 -1.43
CA LEU A 44 -13.40 32.15 -1.38
C LEU A 44 -12.28 31.72 -0.40
N PHE A 45 -12.62 31.34 0.83
CA PHE A 45 -11.62 30.86 1.80
C PHE A 45 -10.88 29.62 1.28
N LYS A 46 -11.58 28.66 0.67
CA LYS A 46 -10.96 27.49 0.06
C LYS A 46 -10.01 27.88 -1.08
N ALA A 47 -10.37 28.87 -1.90
CA ALA A 47 -9.51 29.37 -2.97
C ALA A 47 -8.26 30.06 -2.41
N ILE A 48 -8.41 30.87 -1.36
CA ILE A 48 -7.30 31.53 -0.65
C ILE A 48 -6.35 30.50 -0.03
N ASP A 49 -6.88 29.50 0.68
CA ASP A 49 -6.06 28.44 1.28
C ASP A 49 -5.33 27.60 0.21
N THR A 50 -5.99 27.33 -0.91
CA THR A 50 -5.37 26.64 -2.06
C THR A 50 -4.26 27.49 -2.68
N ALA A 51 -4.45 28.80 -2.81
CA ALA A 51 -3.43 29.71 -3.31
C ALA A 51 -2.24 29.85 -2.33
N ARG A 52 -2.52 29.95 -1.03
CA ARG A 52 -1.52 30.03 0.03
C ARG A 52 -0.68 28.76 0.11
N THR A 53 -1.31 27.59 0.05
CA THR A 53 -0.62 26.28 -0.01
C THR A 53 0.17 26.10 -1.31
N ALA A 54 -0.33 26.60 -2.45
CA ALA A 54 0.42 26.60 -3.70
C ALA A 54 1.64 27.55 -3.67
N SER A 55 1.54 28.67 -2.95
CA SER A 55 2.64 29.62 -2.76
C SER A 55 3.73 29.04 -1.84
N SER A 56 3.35 28.47 -0.69
CA SER A 56 4.26 27.91 0.31
C SER A 56 4.90 26.57 -0.08
N THR A 57 4.39 25.89 -1.12
CA THR A 57 4.98 24.65 -1.64
C THR A 57 6.09 24.93 -2.66
N ARG A 58 7.22 24.23 -2.50
CA ARG A 58 8.34 24.30 -3.46
C ARG A 58 7.90 23.88 -4.86
N ALA A 59 8.51 24.45 -5.89
CA ALA A 59 8.16 24.23 -7.30
C ALA A 59 8.09 22.74 -7.69
N PHE A 60 8.95 21.88 -7.11
CA PHE A 60 8.90 20.44 -7.39
C PHE A 60 7.91 19.65 -6.53
N GLN A 61 7.44 20.21 -5.41
CA GLN A 61 6.45 19.60 -4.52
C GLN A 61 5.01 19.84 -5.00
N SER A 62 4.76 20.93 -5.72
CA SER A 62 3.44 21.19 -6.34
C SER A 62 3.05 20.17 -7.40
N LEU A 63 4.01 19.42 -7.95
CA LEU A 63 3.74 18.35 -8.91
C LEU A 63 3.06 17.14 -8.24
N PRO A 64 2.09 16.47 -8.91
CA PRO A 64 1.55 15.18 -8.46
C PRO A 64 2.66 14.17 -8.17
N ARG A 65 2.47 13.31 -7.15
CA ARG A 65 3.52 12.39 -6.65
C ARG A 65 4.16 11.52 -7.75
N HIS A 66 3.39 11.05 -8.74
CA HIS A 66 3.88 10.23 -9.85
C HIS A 66 4.76 11.02 -10.86
N LEU A 67 4.60 12.35 -10.94
CA LEU A 67 5.42 13.24 -11.76
C LEU A 67 6.65 13.79 -11.03
N ARG A 68 6.70 13.67 -9.69
CA ARG A 68 7.83 14.17 -8.90
C ARG A 68 9.12 13.45 -9.26
N ARG A 69 10.23 14.20 -9.34
CA ARG A 69 11.57 13.66 -9.61
C ARG A 69 12.51 14.16 -8.52
N ARG A 70 13.23 13.25 -7.85
CA ARG A 70 14.19 13.60 -6.79
C ARG A 70 15.27 14.59 -7.27
N ALA A 71 15.65 14.52 -8.55
CA ALA A 71 16.64 15.42 -9.13
C ALA A 71 16.13 16.86 -9.36
N ALA A 72 14.83 17.12 -9.22
CA ALA A 72 14.24 18.45 -9.39
C ALA A 72 14.70 19.45 -8.32
N SER A 73 15.19 18.98 -7.16
CA SER A 73 15.73 19.84 -6.11
C SER A 73 17.02 20.58 -6.49
N HIS A 74 17.76 20.08 -7.48
CA HIS A 74 19.06 20.64 -7.88
C HIS A 74 19.23 20.81 -9.39
N ASN A 75 18.28 20.31 -10.19
CA ASN A 75 18.25 20.49 -11.63
C ASN A 75 16.86 20.98 -12.04
N PRO A 76 16.71 22.30 -12.30
CA PRO A 76 15.41 22.89 -12.64
C PRO A 76 14.86 22.37 -13.97
N LYS A 77 15.70 21.79 -14.86
CA LYS A 77 15.22 21.15 -16.09
C LYS A 77 14.37 19.90 -15.83
N ARG A 78 14.30 19.41 -14.59
CA ARG A 78 13.47 18.26 -14.17
C ARG A 78 12.07 18.66 -13.71
N VAL A 79 11.72 19.94 -13.67
CA VAL A 79 10.34 20.41 -13.53
C VAL A 79 9.80 20.93 -14.89
N PRO A 80 8.46 20.95 -15.08
CA PRO A 80 7.83 21.53 -16.27
C PRO A 80 8.26 22.98 -16.50
N LEU A 81 8.27 23.43 -17.77
CA LEU A 81 8.73 24.77 -18.16
C LEU A 81 8.11 25.88 -17.31
N ARG A 82 6.78 25.84 -17.10
CA ARG A 82 6.01 26.80 -16.28
C ARG A 82 6.45 26.92 -14.81
N LEU A 83 7.19 25.93 -14.29
CA LEU A 83 7.69 25.91 -12.92
C LEU A 83 9.21 26.12 -12.85
N ARG A 84 9.90 26.27 -13.99
CA ARG A 84 11.37 26.37 -14.03
C ARG A 84 11.88 27.66 -13.44
N GLU A 85 11.19 28.78 -13.65
CA GLU A 85 11.55 30.07 -13.07
C GLU A 85 11.45 30.02 -11.55
N LYS A 86 10.32 29.55 -11.00
CA LYS A 86 10.15 29.32 -9.57
C LYS A 86 11.24 28.38 -9.01
N ALA A 87 11.53 27.27 -9.71
CA ALA A 87 12.58 26.34 -9.29
C ALA A 87 14.00 26.94 -9.38
N LEU A 88 14.28 27.81 -10.36
CA LEU A 88 15.55 28.50 -10.49
C LEU A 88 15.75 29.50 -9.36
N ALA A 89 14.72 30.29 -9.03
CA ALA A 89 14.71 31.20 -7.90
C ALA A 89 14.97 30.45 -6.58
N GLU A 90 14.25 29.34 -6.35
CA GLU A 90 14.45 28.47 -5.18
C GLU A 90 15.88 27.88 -5.08
N ILE A 91 16.51 27.55 -6.22
CA ILE A 91 17.88 27.00 -6.27
C ILE A 91 18.95 28.09 -6.13
N SER A 92 18.66 29.32 -6.58
CA SER A 92 19.58 30.46 -6.52
C SER A 92 19.85 30.95 -5.09
N GLY A 93 19.02 30.58 -4.11
CA GLY A 93 19.31 30.75 -2.69
C GLY A 93 20.29 29.71 -2.10
N ASP A 94 20.64 28.66 -2.85
CA ASP A 94 21.29 27.42 -2.34
C ASP A 94 22.64 27.12 -3.05
N VAL A 95 23.24 28.13 -3.71
CA VAL A 95 24.23 27.96 -4.81
C VAL A 95 25.60 27.41 -4.39
N SER A 96 26.01 27.61 -3.13
CA SER A 96 27.35 27.27 -2.65
C SER A 96 27.61 25.76 -2.59
N ARG A 97 26.61 24.96 -2.19
CA ARG A 97 26.69 23.48 -2.11
C ARG A 97 26.69 22.79 -3.48
N LEU A 98 26.05 23.40 -4.48
CA LEU A 98 25.87 22.81 -5.82
C LEU A 98 27.15 22.83 -6.67
N ARG A 99 27.94 23.91 -6.59
CA ARG A 99 29.20 24.04 -7.36
C ARG A 99 30.23 22.96 -6.98
N ARG A 100 30.37 22.64 -5.69
CA ARG A 100 31.32 21.63 -5.18
C ARG A 100 30.94 20.21 -5.61
N LYS A 101 29.64 19.86 -5.63
CA LYS A 101 29.15 18.53 -6.06
C LYS A 101 29.27 18.32 -7.58
N ARG A 102 29.07 19.37 -8.38
CA ARG A 102 29.15 19.32 -9.85
C ARG A 102 30.58 19.05 -10.35
N ARG A 103 31.61 19.62 -9.71
CA ARG A 103 33.03 19.33 -10.03
C ARG A 103 33.41 17.86 -9.79
N LYS A 104 32.96 17.26 -8.68
CA LYS A 104 33.26 15.84 -8.36
C LYS A 104 32.60 14.86 -9.34
N LEU A 105 31.38 15.15 -9.79
CA LEU A 105 30.64 14.38 -10.80
C LEU A 105 31.22 14.51 -12.22
N LEU A 106 31.72 15.68 -12.59
CA LEU A 106 32.41 15.89 -13.88
C LEU A 106 33.70 15.06 -13.95
N ARG A 107 34.48 15.06 -12.87
CA ARG A 107 35.74 14.30 -12.77
C ARG A 107 35.52 12.77 -12.88
N THR A 108 34.42 12.24 -12.34
CA THR A 108 34.03 10.83 -12.50
C THR A 108 33.49 10.50 -13.90
N ARG A 109 32.83 11.45 -14.56
CA ARG A 109 32.37 11.29 -15.95
C ARG A 109 33.53 11.25 -16.94
N MET A 110 34.55 12.08 -16.73
CA MET A 110 35.77 12.08 -17.55
C MET A 110 36.55 10.77 -17.43
N LYS A 111 36.67 10.19 -16.22
CA LYS A 111 37.22 8.83 -16.03
C LYS A 111 36.45 7.73 -16.77
N LYS A 112 35.14 7.92 -16.99
CA LYS A 112 34.28 6.91 -17.65
C LYS A 112 34.32 6.99 -19.18
N GLN A 113 34.78 8.12 -19.75
CA GLN A 113 35.01 8.27 -21.18
C GLN A 113 36.34 7.66 -21.64
N GLN A 114 37.21 7.23 -20.72
CA GLN A 114 38.45 6.50 -21.04
C GLN A 114 38.23 4.99 -21.31
N SER A 115 37.00 4.49 -21.25
CA SER A 115 36.66 3.11 -21.65
C SER A 115 36.58 3.03 -23.19
N SER A 116 37.57 2.39 -23.82
CA SER A 116 37.65 2.23 -25.29
C SER A 116 36.50 1.41 -25.90
N SER A 117 35.80 0.60 -25.11
CA SER A 117 34.74 -0.28 -25.61
C SER A 117 33.40 0.45 -25.82
N SER A 118 32.80 0.26 -27.00
CA SER A 118 31.47 0.77 -27.32
C SER A 118 30.44 0.26 -26.31
N ARG A 119 29.49 1.14 -25.93
CA ARG A 119 28.39 0.80 -25.02
C ARG A 119 27.62 -0.44 -25.50
N THR A 120 27.46 -0.62 -26.81
CA THR A 120 26.73 -1.77 -27.38
C THR A 120 27.44 -3.09 -27.07
N VAL A 121 28.77 -3.15 -27.27
CA VAL A 121 29.59 -4.32 -26.95
C VAL A 121 29.49 -4.65 -25.46
N ASN A 122 29.54 -3.63 -24.60
CA ASN A 122 29.38 -3.82 -23.15
C ASN A 122 27.99 -4.31 -22.73
N LEU A 123 26.94 -4.04 -23.52
CA LEU A 123 25.60 -4.57 -23.27
C LEU A 123 25.44 -6.00 -23.81
N GLN A 124 26.08 -6.34 -24.93
CA GLN A 124 26.12 -7.72 -25.45
C GLN A 124 26.83 -8.67 -24.48
N LYS A 125 27.98 -8.26 -23.92
CA LYS A 125 28.69 -9.05 -22.89
C LYS A 125 27.85 -9.38 -21.65
N ARG A 126 26.80 -8.59 -21.36
CA ARG A 126 25.90 -8.82 -20.21
C ARG A 126 24.76 -9.81 -20.50
N GLN A 127 24.61 -10.20 -21.75
CA GLN A 127 23.53 -11.06 -22.26
C GLN A 127 23.99 -12.52 -22.48
N LEU A 128 25.24 -12.86 -22.15
CA LEU A 128 25.80 -14.19 -22.41
C LEU A 128 24.95 -15.34 -21.83
N ASN A 129 24.38 -15.17 -20.65
CA ASN A 129 23.56 -16.18 -19.98
C ASN A 129 22.05 -15.88 -19.97
N LYS A 130 21.62 -14.82 -20.67
CA LYS A 130 20.22 -14.39 -20.65
C LYS A 130 19.90 -13.46 -21.81
N SER A 131 18.73 -13.69 -22.40
CA SER A 131 18.20 -12.84 -23.46
C SER A 131 17.55 -11.58 -22.89
N TRP A 132 17.79 -10.45 -23.54
CA TRP A 132 17.13 -9.19 -23.23
C TRP A 132 16.11 -8.86 -24.30
N LEU A 133 14.88 -8.53 -23.88
CA LEU A 133 13.86 -7.98 -24.78
C LEU A 133 14.31 -6.62 -25.33
N GLU A 134 13.79 -6.21 -26.48
CA GLU A 134 14.17 -4.92 -27.10
C GLU A 134 13.90 -3.70 -26.20
N THR A 135 12.86 -3.80 -25.37
CA THR A 135 12.45 -2.77 -24.41
C THR A 135 13.22 -2.85 -23.08
N HIS A 136 14.17 -3.78 -22.92
CA HIS A 136 14.83 -4.09 -21.65
C HIS A 136 15.47 -2.85 -20.97
N ILE A 137 16.09 -1.96 -21.77
CA ILE A 137 16.69 -0.71 -21.26
C ILE A 137 15.64 0.28 -20.75
N TRP A 138 14.41 0.22 -21.26
CA TRP A 138 13.30 1.03 -20.76
C TRP A 138 12.79 0.48 -19.43
N HIS A 139 12.59 -0.85 -19.36
CA HIS A 139 12.09 -1.57 -18.20
C HIS A 139 13.05 -1.49 -17.01
N THR A 140 14.34 -1.79 -17.20
CA THR A 140 15.40 -1.69 -16.16
C THR A 140 15.48 -0.34 -15.46
N LYS A 141 15.06 0.74 -16.13
CA LYS A 141 15.08 2.09 -15.55
C LYS A 141 13.86 2.41 -14.67
N ARG A 142 12.83 1.57 -14.70
CA ARG A 142 11.50 1.87 -14.13
C ARG A 142 10.92 0.73 -13.30
N MET A 143 11.38 -0.49 -13.52
CA MET A 143 10.84 -1.72 -12.99
C MET A 143 11.94 -2.59 -12.39
N ILE A 144 11.55 -3.44 -11.45
CA ILE A 144 12.42 -4.48 -10.91
C ILE A 144 12.49 -5.61 -11.94
N MET A 145 13.71 -6.03 -12.26
CA MET A 145 13.96 -7.06 -13.28
C MET A 145 14.43 -8.33 -12.60
N THR A 146 13.99 -9.49 -13.09
CA THR A 146 14.40 -10.82 -12.62
C THR A 146 14.85 -11.70 -13.79
N ASN A 147 15.65 -12.74 -13.52
CA ASN A 147 16.00 -13.75 -14.52
C ASN A 147 14.96 -14.87 -14.44
N LEU A 148 14.16 -15.05 -15.49
CA LEU A 148 13.17 -16.12 -15.57
C LEU A 148 13.20 -16.70 -16.98
N TRP A 149 13.13 -18.04 -17.08
CA TRP A 149 12.95 -18.78 -18.34
C TRP A 149 13.98 -18.44 -19.44
N GLY A 150 15.23 -18.15 -19.05
CA GLY A 150 16.30 -17.73 -19.97
C GLY A 150 16.29 -16.25 -20.37
N TYR A 151 15.36 -15.45 -19.83
CA TYR A 151 15.22 -14.02 -20.11
C TYR A 151 15.42 -13.15 -18.87
N ARG A 152 15.75 -11.87 -19.08
CA ARG A 152 15.71 -10.83 -18.03
C ARG A 152 14.43 -9.99 -18.15
N ILE A 153 13.36 -10.39 -17.47
CA ILE A 153 12.01 -9.85 -17.59
C ILE A 153 11.67 -8.89 -16.43
N ALA A 154 10.73 -7.98 -16.65
CA ALA A 154 10.20 -7.07 -15.65
C ALA A 154 9.18 -7.76 -14.73
N LEU A 155 9.49 -7.80 -13.44
CA LEU A 155 8.65 -8.42 -12.42
C LEU A 155 7.51 -7.48 -12.00
N HIS A 156 7.86 -6.28 -11.50
CA HIS A 156 6.90 -5.25 -11.08
C HIS A 156 7.49 -3.83 -11.18
N PRO A 157 6.67 -2.77 -11.27
CA PRO A 157 7.12 -1.38 -11.21
C PRO A 157 7.83 -1.02 -9.91
N THR A 158 8.74 -0.05 -9.97
CA THR A 158 9.37 0.52 -8.77
C THR A 158 8.41 1.38 -7.93
N GLU A 159 7.32 1.88 -8.55
CA GLU A 159 6.23 2.50 -7.82
C GLU A 159 5.32 1.45 -7.17
N LYS A 160 4.70 1.79 -6.04
CA LYS A 160 3.69 0.94 -5.40
C LYS A 160 2.44 0.93 -6.28
N ALA A 161 2.36 -0.06 -7.17
CA ALA A 161 1.41 -0.07 -8.28
C ALA A 161 0.18 -0.98 -8.06
N PHE A 162 0.06 -1.73 -6.96
CA PHE A 162 -1.03 -2.69 -6.76
C PHE A 162 -2.44 -2.11 -7.05
N ARG A 163 -2.93 -1.18 -6.20
CA ARG A 163 -4.26 -0.55 -6.39
C ARG A 163 -4.36 0.25 -7.70
N PRO A 164 -3.35 1.06 -8.09
CA PRO A 164 -3.40 1.79 -9.35
C PRO A 164 -3.45 0.90 -10.60
N SER A 165 -2.81 -0.27 -10.58
CA SER A 165 -2.85 -1.25 -11.65
C SER A 165 -4.23 -1.88 -11.73
N VAL A 166 -4.80 -2.38 -10.65
CA VAL A 166 -6.18 -2.93 -10.67
C VAL A 166 -7.19 -1.89 -11.20
N ARG A 167 -7.08 -0.63 -10.75
CA ARG A 167 -7.92 0.45 -11.26
C ARG A 167 -7.72 0.71 -12.75
N ALA A 168 -6.48 0.68 -13.23
CA ALA A 168 -6.19 0.87 -14.65
C ALA A 168 -6.67 -0.32 -15.50
N ALA A 169 -6.65 -1.55 -14.99
CA ALA A 169 -7.20 -2.69 -15.71
C ALA A 169 -8.74 -2.59 -15.84
N ARG A 170 -9.43 -2.04 -14.84
CA ARG A 170 -10.90 -1.91 -14.85
C ARG A 170 -11.45 -0.63 -15.50
N GLN A 171 -10.74 0.49 -15.37
CA GLN A 171 -11.23 1.82 -15.80
C GLN A 171 -10.29 2.52 -16.79
N GLY A 172 -9.10 1.98 -17.02
CA GLY A 172 -8.05 2.61 -17.83
C GLY A 172 -7.47 1.63 -18.84
N CYS A 173 -6.15 1.70 -19.01
CA CYS A 173 -5.40 0.73 -19.79
C CYS A 173 -4.07 0.40 -19.12
N ILE A 174 -3.65 -0.85 -19.25
CA ILE A 174 -2.32 -1.34 -18.89
C ILE A 174 -1.66 -1.97 -20.09
N VAL A 175 -0.39 -1.65 -20.30
CA VAL A 175 0.48 -2.27 -21.30
C VAL A 175 1.46 -3.21 -20.61
N HIS A 176 1.60 -4.42 -21.13
CA HIS A 176 2.58 -5.41 -20.73
C HIS A 176 3.43 -5.82 -21.92
N ASP A 177 4.72 -6.03 -21.68
CA ASP A 177 5.64 -6.57 -22.69
C ASP A 177 5.70 -8.09 -22.57
N ALA A 178 5.00 -8.77 -23.48
CA ALA A 178 4.93 -10.23 -23.58
C ALA A 178 5.84 -10.76 -24.70
N SER A 179 6.87 -10.02 -25.11
CA SER A 179 7.76 -10.44 -26.21
C SER A 179 8.63 -11.66 -25.89
N TYR A 180 8.56 -12.18 -24.65
CA TYR A 180 9.18 -13.45 -24.25
C TYR A 180 8.35 -14.69 -24.64
N THR A 181 7.08 -14.52 -25.05
CA THR A 181 6.25 -15.62 -25.55
C THR A 181 6.92 -16.25 -26.77
N SER A 182 7.03 -17.59 -26.76
CA SER A 182 7.65 -18.32 -27.86
C SER A 182 6.65 -18.54 -28.99
N LEU A 183 7.14 -18.49 -30.23
CA LEU A 183 6.36 -18.62 -31.44
C LEU A 183 6.95 -19.73 -32.29
N ILE A 184 6.11 -20.67 -32.71
CA ILE A 184 6.43 -21.77 -33.62
C ILE A 184 5.56 -21.61 -34.85
N GLN A 185 6.14 -21.72 -36.04
CA GLN A 185 5.39 -21.78 -37.29
C GLN A 185 5.42 -23.21 -37.82
N ILE A 186 4.26 -23.75 -38.15
CA ILE A 186 4.11 -25.07 -38.76
C ILE A 186 3.56 -24.85 -40.17
N ASP A 187 4.32 -25.29 -41.17
CA ASP A 187 3.98 -25.18 -42.58
C ASP A 187 3.82 -26.58 -43.20
N GLY A 188 2.78 -26.79 -44.00
CA GLY A 188 2.59 -28.03 -44.74
C GLY A 188 1.13 -28.30 -45.14
N PRO A 189 0.80 -29.52 -45.57
CA PRO A 189 -0.58 -29.87 -45.95
C PRO A 189 -1.54 -29.72 -44.78
N GLN A 190 -2.74 -29.18 -45.06
CA GLN A 190 -3.73 -28.89 -44.02
C GLN A 190 -4.07 -30.14 -43.19
N ASP A 191 -4.29 -31.27 -43.86
CA ASP A 191 -4.66 -32.53 -43.20
C ASP A 191 -3.53 -33.07 -42.32
N ALA A 192 -2.27 -32.91 -42.73
CA ALA A 192 -1.12 -33.31 -41.93
C ALA A 192 -1.01 -32.45 -40.66
N ILE A 193 -1.20 -31.13 -40.76
CA ILE A 193 -1.20 -30.23 -39.59
C ILE A 193 -2.33 -30.61 -38.62
N LEU A 194 -3.52 -30.91 -39.14
CA LEU A 194 -4.66 -31.31 -38.31
C LEU A 194 -4.41 -32.65 -37.60
N ARG A 195 -3.79 -33.64 -38.26
CA ARG A 195 -3.41 -34.90 -37.60
C ARG A 195 -2.41 -34.69 -36.46
N VAL A 196 -1.42 -33.82 -36.64
CA VAL A 196 -0.50 -33.44 -35.55
C VAL A 196 -1.28 -32.85 -34.38
N PHE A 197 -2.18 -31.91 -34.64
CA PHE A 197 -3.00 -31.29 -33.61
C PHE A 197 -3.97 -32.27 -32.94
N ASP A 198 -4.57 -33.20 -33.65
CA ASP A 198 -5.46 -34.22 -33.06
C ASP A 198 -4.71 -35.18 -32.12
N SER A 199 -3.40 -35.37 -32.35
CA SER A 199 -2.53 -36.20 -31.49
C SER A 199 -1.92 -35.45 -30.30
N THR A 200 -1.87 -34.12 -30.34
CA THR A 200 -1.14 -33.30 -29.35
C THR A 200 -2.02 -32.31 -28.57
N LEU A 201 -3.17 -31.91 -29.08
CA LEU A 201 -4.07 -30.96 -28.41
C LEU A 201 -5.16 -31.66 -27.61
N GLU A 202 -5.77 -30.89 -26.72
CA GLU A 202 -6.96 -31.30 -25.95
C GLU A 202 -8.12 -31.74 -26.86
N LYS A 203 -8.69 -32.92 -26.59
CA LYS A 203 -9.84 -33.45 -27.33
C LYS A 203 -11.21 -33.01 -26.78
N ALA A 204 -11.29 -32.63 -25.50
CA ALA A 204 -12.55 -32.17 -24.88
C ALA A 204 -12.94 -30.73 -25.27
N GLY A 205 -12.00 -29.95 -25.82
CA GLY A 205 -12.21 -28.56 -26.20
C GLY A 205 -12.67 -28.35 -27.65
N GLU A 206 -12.62 -27.10 -28.11
CA GLU A 206 -12.84 -26.80 -29.53
C GLU A 206 -11.67 -27.32 -30.39
N SER A 207 -11.95 -28.02 -31.49
CA SER A 207 -10.92 -28.55 -32.39
C SER A 207 -10.33 -27.47 -33.30
N ALA A 208 -9.03 -27.63 -33.63
CA ALA A 208 -8.32 -26.80 -34.61
C ALA A 208 -8.93 -26.87 -36.03
N SER A 209 -9.67 -27.94 -36.33
CA SER A 209 -10.40 -28.14 -37.59
C SER A 209 -11.69 -27.32 -37.70
N SER A 210 -12.16 -26.73 -36.60
CA SER A 210 -13.42 -25.99 -36.58
C SER A 210 -13.43 -24.84 -37.58
N LYS A 211 -14.54 -24.68 -38.32
CA LYS A 211 -14.78 -23.57 -39.25
C LYS A 211 -14.56 -22.20 -38.61
N ARG A 212 -14.70 -22.11 -37.28
CA ARG A 212 -14.46 -20.89 -36.49
C ARG A 212 -13.00 -20.41 -36.53
N TYR A 213 -12.04 -21.34 -36.62
CA TYR A 213 -10.61 -21.08 -36.47
C TYR A 213 -9.81 -21.34 -37.75
N ILE A 214 -10.19 -22.35 -38.52
CA ILE A 214 -9.43 -22.81 -39.70
C ILE A 214 -9.20 -21.72 -40.75
N PHE A 215 -10.06 -20.71 -40.84
CA PHE A 215 -9.88 -19.57 -41.78
C PHE A 215 -8.91 -18.49 -41.28
N GLY A 216 -8.39 -18.60 -40.05
CA GLY A 216 -7.48 -17.60 -39.46
C GLY A 216 -8.16 -16.32 -38.97
N THR A 217 -9.50 -16.26 -38.97
CA THR A 217 -10.26 -15.09 -38.51
C THR A 217 -10.24 -14.90 -37.00
N ARG A 218 -9.90 -15.95 -36.24
CA ARG A 218 -9.84 -15.95 -34.78
C ARG A 218 -8.65 -16.77 -34.27
N GLU A 219 -8.13 -16.37 -33.12
CA GLU A 219 -7.20 -17.11 -32.29
C GLU A 219 -7.96 -18.20 -31.51
N MET A 220 -7.42 -19.41 -31.52
CA MET A 220 -7.89 -20.53 -30.70
C MET A 220 -6.97 -20.68 -29.49
N GLN A 221 -7.56 -20.89 -28.32
CA GLN A 221 -6.84 -21.21 -27.08
C GLN A 221 -7.09 -22.68 -26.75
N SER A 222 -6.06 -23.44 -26.44
CA SER A 222 -6.14 -24.86 -26.11
C SER A 222 -5.00 -25.27 -25.18
N TYR A 223 -4.96 -26.53 -24.76
CA TYR A 223 -3.85 -27.12 -24.03
C TYR A 223 -3.16 -28.16 -24.92
N ILE A 224 -1.84 -28.17 -24.85
CA ILE A 224 -1.01 -29.16 -25.54
C ILE A 224 -0.51 -30.21 -24.55
N TYR A 225 -0.45 -31.43 -25.03
CA TYR A 225 -0.06 -32.64 -24.34
C TYR A 225 1.14 -33.27 -25.07
N GLU A 226 1.78 -34.21 -24.39
CA GLU A 226 2.70 -35.12 -25.06
C GLU A 226 1.96 -35.92 -26.14
N HIS A 227 2.64 -36.22 -27.23
CA HIS A 227 2.05 -36.89 -28.39
C HIS A 227 1.33 -38.18 -27.99
N LYS A 228 0.03 -38.28 -28.31
CA LYS A 228 -0.90 -39.37 -27.97
C LYS A 228 -1.10 -39.63 -26.47
N ALA A 229 -0.68 -38.72 -25.58
CA ALA A 229 -0.81 -38.93 -24.15
C ALA A 229 -2.15 -38.44 -23.56
N TYR A 230 -2.96 -37.67 -24.30
CA TYR A 230 -4.24 -37.14 -23.80
C TYR A 230 -5.16 -38.25 -23.25
N PRO A 231 -5.74 -38.09 -22.03
CA PRO A 231 -5.78 -36.88 -21.18
C PRO A 231 -4.62 -36.73 -20.17
N THR A 232 -3.62 -37.60 -20.21
CA THR A 232 -2.43 -37.59 -19.33
C THR A 232 -1.27 -36.79 -19.93
N ASN A 233 -0.29 -36.39 -19.12
CA ASN A 233 0.90 -35.61 -19.54
C ASN A 233 0.60 -34.29 -20.27
N ILE A 234 -0.10 -33.38 -19.59
CA ILE A 234 -0.29 -32.00 -20.06
C ILE A 234 1.02 -31.22 -20.00
N ILE A 235 1.34 -30.47 -21.05
CA ILE A 235 2.57 -29.66 -21.15
C ILE A 235 2.28 -28.20 -20.80
N ALA A 236 1.41 -27.52 -21.56
CA ALA A 236 1.18 -26.08 -21.41
C ALA A 236 -0.10 -25.60 -22.10
N PRO A 237 -0.65 -24.42 -21.74
CA PRO A 237 -1.60 -23.72 -22.58
C PRO A 237 -0.92 -23.16 -23.83
N VAL A 238 -1.60 -23.26 -24.97
CA VAL A 238 -1.15 -22.79 -26.27
C VAL A 238 -2.21 -21.95 -26.97
N SER A 239 -1.75 -20.99 -27.77
CA SER A 239 -2.58 -20.18 -28.65
C SER A 239 -2.25 -20.51 -30.11
N LEU A 240 -3.28 -20.70 -30.93
CA LEU A 240 -3.16 -21.05 -32.34
C LEU A 240 -3.77 -19.93 -33.20
N ILE A 241 -3.01 -19.47 -34.19
CA ILE A 241 -3.43 -18.49 -35.18
C ILE A 241 -3.14 -19.08 -36.56
N TRP A 242 -4.19 -19.54 -37.24
CA TRP A 242 -4.09 -19.95 -38.64
C TRP A 242 -3.78 -18.74 -39.53
N HIS A 243 -2.89 -18.92 -40.51
CA HIS A 243 -2.70 -17.90 -41.53
C HIS A 243 -3.98 -17.80 -42.37
N ALA A 244 -4.39 -16.55 -42.62
CA ALA A 244 -5.65 -16.27 -43.29
C ALA A 244 -5.66 -16.84 -44.71
N ALA A 245 -6.65 -17.69 -44.99
CA ALA A 245 -6.87 -18.26 -46.32
C ALA A 245 -8.33 -18.65 -46.48
N ASP A 246 -8.86 -18.42 -47.67
CA ASP A 246 -10.19 -18.91 -48.08
C ASP A 246 -10.09 -20.35 -48.61
N GLY A 247 -11.01 -21.20 -48.18
CA GLY A 247 -11.11 -22.59 -48.61
C GLY A 247 -10.05 -23.55 -48.07
N VAL A 248 -10.11 -24.80 -48.53
CA VAL A 248 -9.06 -25.81 -48.30
C VAL A 248 -7.92 -25.51 -49.27
N ARG A 249 -6.68 -25.47 -48.77
CA ARG A 249 -5.48 -25.29 -49.59
C ARG A 249 -4.53 -26.44 -49.38
N ASP A 250 -3.79 -26.80 -50.43
CA ASP A 250 -2.77 -27.86 -50.40
C ASP A 250 -1.65 -27.57 -49.41
N LYS A 251 -1.38 -26.29 -49.12
CA LYS A 251 -0.43 -25.86 -48.09
C LYS A 251 -1.04 -24.78 -47.21
N ARG A 252 -0.89 -24.96 -45.90
CA ARG A 252 -1.32 -24.03 -44.86
C ARG A 252 -0.17 -23.78 -43.90
N SER A 253 -0.29 -22.67 -43.19
CA SER A 253 0.64 -22.23 -42.18
C SER A 253 -0.13 -21.85 -40.94
N VAL A 254 0.40 -22.22 -39.78
CA VAL A 254 -0.20 -21.90 -38.47
C VAL A 254 0.89 -21.41 -37.52
N TRP A 255 0.55 -20.39 -36.75
CA TRP A 255 1.36 -19.89 -35.66
C TRP A 255 0.87 -20.48 -34.34
N LEU A 256 1.75 -21.20 -33.67
CA LEU A 256 1.54 -21.72 -32.33
C LEU A 256 2.35 -20.90 -31.33
N ARG A 257 1.68 -20.32 -30.36
CA ARG A 257 2.24 -19.47 -29.31
C ARG A 257 2.20 -20.21 -27.98
N CYS A 258 3.33 -20.29 -27.30
CA CYS A 258 3.44 -20.94 -26.00
C CYS A 258 4.37 -20.16 -25.07
N HIS A 259 4.30 -20.46 -23.78
CA HIS A 259 5.16 -19.85 -22.78
C HIS A 259 6.62 -20.37 -22.93
N PRO A 260 7.67 -19.53 -22.79
CA PRO A 260 9.05 -19.92 -23.09
C PRO A 260 9.59 -21.09 -22.26
N SER A 261 9.11 -21.27 -21.03
CA SER A 261 9.53 -22.40 -20.19
C SER A 261 9.04 -23.76 -20.70
N ALA A 262 7.98 -23.79 -21.53
CA ALA A 262 7.43 -25.02 -22.11
C ALA A 262 7.88 -25.23 -23.57
N PHE A 263 8.67 -24.32 -24.13
CA PHE A 263 9.00 -24.33 -25.57
C PHE A 263 9.64 -25.64 -26.02
N ASN A 264 10.60 -26.17 -25.25
CA ASN A 264 11.32 -27.39 -25.63
C ASN A 264 10.39 -28.60 -25.67
N GLU A 265 9.56 -28.79 -24.64
CA GLU A 265 8.59 -29.90 -24.54
C GLU A 265 7.53 -29.81 -25.64
N VAL A 266 7.00 -28.60 -25.88
CA VAL A 266 6.05 -28.35 -26.98
C VAL A 266 6.67 -28.65 -28.34
N HIS A 267 7.87 -28.13 -28.59
CA HIS A 267 8.58 -28.34 -29.86
C HIS A 267 8.88 -29.82 -30.09
N GLN A 268 9.35 -30.53 -29.07
CA GLN A 268 9.62 -31.97 -29.14
C GLN A 268 8.34 -32.78 -29.40
N SER A 269 7.24 -32.50 -28.69
CA SER A 269 5.96 -33.19 -28.91
C SER A 269 5.45 -33.01 -30.35
N LEU A 270 5.58 -31.80 -30.91
CA LEU A 270 5.21 -31.52 -32.30
C LEU A 270 6.10 -32.24 -33.31
N HIS A 271 7.41 -32.32 -33.06
CA HIS A 271 8.35 -33.08 -33.92
C HIS A 271 8.07 -34.58 -33.87
N ASN A 272 7.84 -35.14 -32.69
CA ASN A 272 7.48 -36.55 -32.53
C ASN A 272 6.20 -36.89 -33.32
N ALA A 273 5.19 -36.03 -33.23
CA ALA A 273 3.95 -36.18 -33.99
C ALA A 273 4.15 -36.03 -35.50
N ALA A 274 5.05 -35.14 -35.94
CA ALA A 274 5.36 -34.94 -37.35
C ALA A 274 6.12 -36.14 -37.93
N ASN A 275 7.06 -36.72 -37.18
CA ASN A 275 7.85 -37.87 -37.62
C ASN A 275 6.98 -39.12 -37.86
N GLU A 276 5.91 -39.31 -37.08
CA GLU A 276 4.98 -40.42 -37.30
C GLU A 276 4.22 -40.31 -38.63
N LEU A 277 4.00 -39.09 -39.13
CA LEU A 277 3.34 -38.87 -40.42
C LEU A 277 4.26 -39.14 -41.63
N GLY A 278 5.55 -39.42 -41.39
CA GLY A 278 6.59 -39.63 -42.39
C GLY A 278 7.55 -38.44 -42.53
N ASP A 279 8.80 -38.72 -42.93
CA ASP A 279 9.85 -37.71 -43.11
C ASP A 279 9.41 -36.60 -44.08
N ASN A 280 9.65 -35.34 -43.68
CA ASN A 280 9.38 -34.11 -44.46
C ASN A 280 7.92 -33.77 -44.78
N ALA A 281 6.92 -34.39 -44.13
CA ALA A 281 5.52 -34.03 -44.35
C ALA A 281 5.18 -32.59 -43.89
N LEU A 282 5.82 -32.12 -42.81
CA LEU A 282 5.60 -30.82 -42.18
C LEU A 282 6.92 -30.12 -41.88
N LEU A 283 6.92 -28.79 -41.99
CA LEU A 283 8.06 -27.94 -41.65
C LEU A 283 7.75 -27.13 -40.39
N ILE A 284 8.41 -27.46 -39.29
CA ILE A 284 8.27 -26.79 -37.99
C ILE A 284 9.45 -25.82 -37.81
N ARG A 285 9.16 -24.51 -37.70
CA ARG A 285 10.16 -23.44 -37.55
C ARG A 285 10.05 -22.76 -36.19
N ASP A 286 11.18 -22.60 -35.51
CA ASP A 286 11.32 -21.73 -34.34
C ASP A 286 11.38 -20.26 -34.78
N LEU A 287 10.43 -19.45 -34.30
CA LEU A 287 10.35 -18.01 -34.58
C LEU A 287 10.56 -17.14 -33.33
N ARG A 288 11.19 -17.66 -32.27
CA ARG A 288 11.56 -16.87 -31.09
C ARG A 288 12.40 -15.66 -31.49
N GLY A 289 12.00 -14.47 -31.03
CA GLY A 289 12.69 -13.21 -31.32
C GLY A 289 12.43 -12.61 -32.71
N HIS A 290 11.63 -13.24 -33.57
CA HIS A 290 11.27 -12.67 -34.88
C HIS A 290 10.17 -11.61 -34.80
N VAL A 291 9.32 -11.68 -33.76
CA VAL A 291 8.24 -10.74 -33.47
C VAL A 291 8.28 -10.31 -32.01
N ASN A 292 7.75 -9.13 -31.72
CA ASN A 292 7.51 -8.64 -30.37
C ASN A 292 6.00 -8.63 -30.10
N THR A 293 5.62 -8.85 -28.85
CA THR A 293 4.21 -8.92 -28.43
C THR A 293 3.96 -7.95 -27.28
N PHE A 294 2.97 -7.09 -27.45
CA PHE A 294 2.51 -6.18 -26.41
C PHE A 294 1.04 -6.46 -26.07
N GLU A 295 0.77 -6.63 -24.79
CA GLU A 295 -0.58 -6.92 -24.31
C GLU A 295 -1.18 -5.67 -23.65
N LEU A 296 -2.34 -5.26 -24.14
CA LEU A 296 -3.12 -4.14 -23.66
C LEU A 296 -4.32 -4.68 -22.88
N TYR A 297 -4.47 -4.28 -21.63
CA TYR A 297 -5.57 -4.69 -20.76
C TYR A 297 -6.42 -3.49 -20.37
N GLY A 298 -7.75 -3.67 -20.36
CA GLY A 298 -8.72 -2.71 -19.84
C GLY A 298 -9.53 -1.98 -20.91
N PRO A 299 -10.61 -1.28 -20.50
CA PRO A 299 -11.56 -0.69 -21.42
C PRO A 299 -10.95 0.39 -22.33
N HIS A 300 -9.93 1.12 -21.85
CA HIS A 300 -9.31 2.19 -22.64
C HIS A 300 -8.25 1.70 -23.65
N SER A 301 -8.11 0.38 -23.83
CA SER A 301 -7.11 -0.20 -24.73
C SER A 301 -7.34 0.15 -26.20
N SER A 302 -8.59 0.31 -26.64
CA SER A 302 -8.93 0.74 -28.02
C SER A 302 -8.41 2.14 -28.33
N GLN A 303 -8.55 3.07 -27.37
CA GLN A 303 -8.12 4.46 -27.48
C GLN A 303 -6.59 4.56 -27.45
N VAL A 304 -5.93 3.71 -26.65
CA VAL A 304 -4.47 3.59 -26.62
C VAL A 304 -3.94 3.05 -27.94
N LEU A 305 -4.56 2.00 -28.48
CA LEU A 305 -4.20 1.42 -29.79
C LEU A 305 -4.31 2.47 -30.90
N ALA A 306 -5.46 3.15 -31.00
CA ALA A 306 -5.69 4.17 -32.02
C ALA A 306 -4.87 5.46 -31.81
N GLY A 307 -4.52 5.79 -30.57
CA GLY A 307 -3.65 6.92 -30.28
C GLY A 307 -2.18 6.65 -30.65
N ALA A 308 -1.73 5.40 -30.51
CA ALA A 308 -0.36 5.00 -30.80
C ALA A 308 -0.09 4.79 -32.30
N PHE A 309 -1.06 4.28 -33.06
CA PHE A 309 -0.88 3.90 -34.46
C PHE A 309 -1.73 4.72 -35.43
N ARG A 310 -1.16 5.00 -36.60
CA ARG A 310 -1.89 5.58 -37.75
C ARG A 310 -1.89 4.59 -38.90
N LEU A 311 -3.06 4.41 -39.50
CA LEU A 311 -3.22 3.46 -40.60
C LEU A 311 -2.56 3.98 -41.87
N ALA A 312 -1.71 3.17 -42.50
CA ALA A 312 -1.07 3.51 -43.76
C ALA A 312 -2.08 3.48 -44.93
N LYS A 313 -1.78 4.20 -46.01
CA LYS A 313 -2.64 4.24 -47.20
C LYS A 313 -2.75 2.89 -47.92
N SER A 314 -1.82 1.96 -47.71
CA SER A 314 -1.77 0.65 -48.40
C SER A 314 -2.85 -0.36 -47.96
N ASN A 315 -3.60 -0.09 -46.90
CA ASN A 315 -4.61 -1.02 -46.38
C ASN A 315 -5.85 -1.13 -47.30
N GLY A 316 -6.50 -2.30 -47.33
CA GLY A 316 -7.75 -2.52 -48.05
C GLY A 316 -8.98 -1.87 -47.40
N LYS A 317 -10.14 -1.94 -48.09
CA LYS A 317 -11.41 -1.37 -47.59
C LYS A 317 -11.85 -1.99 -46.26
N ALA A 318 -11.75 -3.32 -46.12
CA ALA A 318 -12.12 -4.05 -44.90
C ALA A 318 -11.30 -3.60 -43.68
N GLN A 319 -9.98 -3.51 -43.83
CA GLN A 319 -9.05 -3.03 -42.79
C GLN A 319 -9.34 -1.58 -42.37
N ARG A 320 -9.63 -0.68 -43.33
CA ARG A 320 -9.98 0.72 -43.01
C ARG A 320 -11.28 0.83 -42.21
N ILE A 321 -12.31 0.08 -42.59
CA ILE A 321 -13.60 0.05 -41.86
C ILE A 321 -13.41 -0.53 -40.46
N ALA A 322 -12.68 -1.63 -40.34
CA ALA A 322 -12.36 -2.25 -39.06
C ALA A 322 -11.60 -1.29 -38.15
N TRP A 323 -10.57 -0.59 -38.65
CA TRP A 323 -9.81 0.40 -37.90
C TRP A 323 -10.67 1.56 -37.42
N GLN A 324 -11.60 2.06 -38.26
CA GLN A 324 -12.54 3.11 -37.87
C GLN A 324 -13.42 2.64 -36.70
N LYS A 325 -13.96 1.41 -36.75
CA LYS A 325 -14.74 0.84 -35.65
C LYS A 325 -13.90 0.66 -34.38
N LEU A 326 -12.70 0.09 -34.49
CA LEU A 326 -11.77 -0.12 -33.37
C LEU A 326 -11.39 1.20 -32.70
N SER A 327 -11.05 2.23 -33.50
CA SER A 327 -10.59 3.52 -32.99
C SER A 327 -11.65 4.32 -32.21
N LYS A 328 -12.93 4.03 -32.46
CA LYS A 328 -14.08 4.71 -31.87
C LYS A 328 -14.75 3.89 -30.76
N ALA A 329 -14.35 2.63 -30.59
CA ALA A 329 -14.93 1.74 -29.58
C ALA A 329 -14.62 2.20 -28.15
N ALA A 330 -15.66 2.18 -27.31
CA ALA A 330 -15.53 2.54 -25.89
C ALA A 330 -14.78 1.47 -25.08
N THR A 331 -15.02 0.19 -25.37
CA THR A 331 -14.33 -0.97 -24.77
C THR A 331 -14.08 -2.06 -25.82
N PRO A 332 -12.96 -2.80 -25.75
CA PRO A 332 -12.69 -4.00 -26.55
C PRO A 332 -13.72 -5.11 -26.38
N ALA A 333 -14.49 -5.12 -25.29
CA ALA A 333 -15.51 -6.13 -25.03
C ALA A 333 -16.65 -6.18 -26.08
N HIS A 334 -16.83 -5.10 -26.86
CA HIS A 334 -17.82 -5.08 -27.95
C HIS A 334 -17.44 -5.97 -29.14
N PHE A 335 -16.17 -6.36 -29.25
CA PHE A 335 -15.70 -7.14 -30.38
C PHE A 335 -15.67 -8.63 -30.07
N PRO A 336 -15.86 -9.50 -31.09
CA PRO A 336 -15.86 -10.93 -30.88
C PRO A 336 -14.54 -11.42 -30.27
N THR A 337 -14.63 -12.29 -29.25
CA THR A 337 -13.44 -12.82 -28.57
C THR A 337 -12.49 -13.51 -29.55
N GLY A 338 -11.19 -13.20 -29.41
CA GLY A 338 -10.11 -13.81 -30.18
C GLY A 338 -10.02 -13.35 -31.64
N PHE A 339 -10.77 -12.35 -32.11
CA PHE A 339 -10.65 -11.94 -33.51
C PHE A 339 -9.22 -11.55 -33.89
N VAL A 340 -8.82 -11.84 -35.12
CA VAL A 340 -7.50 -11.51 -35.66
C VAL A 340 -7.66 -10.47 -36.78
N ALA A 341 -6.90 -9.38 -36.71
CA ALA A 341 -6.87 -8.35 -37.73
C ALA A 341 -5.44 -7.88 -38.04
N GLY A 342 -5.06 -7.90 -39.32
CA GLY A 342 -3.80 -7.36 -39.81
C GLY A 342 -3.95 -5.93 -40.30
N PHE A 343 -3.03 -5.06 -39.92
CA PHE A 343 -2.99 -3.66 -40.37
C PHE A 343 -1.58 -3.25 -40.78
N ASN A 344 -1.46 -2.49 -41.85
CA ASN A 344 -0.23 -1.77 -42.17
C ASN A 344 -0.31 -0.37 -41.53
N VAL A 345 0.60 -0.05 -40.63
CA VAL A 345 0.63 1.23 -39.93
C VAL A 345 1.87 2.02 -40.27
N GLU A 346 1.76 3.35 -40.21
CA GLU A 346 2.91 4.24 -40.32
C GLU A 346 3.82 4.09 -39.09
N ASP A 347 5.10 4.46 -39.22
CA ASP A 347 6.01 4.53 -38.08
C ASP A 347 5.37 5.35 -36.92
N PRO A 348 5.09 4.73 -35.76
CA PRO A 348 4.37 5.37 -34.66
C PRO A 348 5.15 6.51 -34.00
N ARG A 349 6.43 6.69 -34.36
CA ARG A 349 7.25 7.83 -33.93
C ARG A 349 6.87 9.09 -34.69
N LEU A 350 6.32 9.03 -35.91
CA LEU A 350 5.98 10.24 -36.68
C LEU A 350 4.91 11.10 -35.99
N SER A 351 3.98 10.44 -35.30
CA SER A 351 2.88 11.06 -34.55
C SER A 351 3.19 11.34 -33.08
N PHE A 352 4.45 11.19 -32.63
CA PHE A 352 4.82 11.38 -31.23
C PHE A 352 4.85 12.87 -30.81
N PRO A 353 4.27 13.27 -29.65
CA PRO A 353 3.59 12.42 -28.67
C PRO A 353 2.18 12.00 -29.13
N PRO A 354 1.77 10.74 -28.84
CA PRO A 354 0.47 10.22 -29.24
C PRO A 354 -0.67 11.00 -28.58
N ARG A 355 -1.83 11.03 -29.22
CA ARG A 355 -3.06 11.61 -28.67
C ARG A 355 -4.16 10.56 -28.72
N ASN A 356 -4.74 10.25 -27.56
CA ASN A 356 -5.84 9.29 -27.47
C ASN A 356 -7.05 9.77 -28.28
N THR A 357 -7.67 8.84 -29.02
CA THR A 357 -8.95 9.11 -29.68
C THR A 357 -10.05 9.22 -28.64
N LYS A 358 -11.05 10.07 -28.89
CA LYS A 358 -12.26 10.14 -28.05
C LYS A 358 -13.23 9.06 -28.53
N PRO A 359 -13.79 8.23 -27.63
CA PRO A 359 -14.81 7.26 -28.02
C PRO A 359 -16.10 7.98 -28.42
N ASP A 360 -16.85 7.40 -29.38
CA ASP A 360 -18.16 7.90 -29.77
C ASP A 360 -19.19 7.42 -28.72
N LYS A 361 -19.72 8.34 -27.91
CA LYS A 361 -20.70 8.01 -26.85
C LYS A 361 -22.09 7.61 -27.37
N ALA A 362 -22.36 7.85 -28.66
CA ALA A 362 -23.72 7.92 -29.21
C ALA A 362 -24.10 6.78 -30.19
N LYS A 363 -23.22 5.80 -30.42
CA LYS A 363 -23.55 4.65 -31.31
C LYS A 363 -23.06 3.35 -30.69
N ALA A 364 -23.98 2.40 -30.49
CA ALA A 364 -23.63 1.00 -30.40
C ALA A 364 -22.77 0.67 -31.63
N VAL A 365 -21.48 0.44 -31.43
CA VAL A 365 -20.56 0.20 -32.54
C VAL A 365 -21.00 -1.12 -33.17
N ALA A 366 -21.55 -1.05 -34.39
CA ALA A 366 -22.03 -2.18 -35.16
C ALA A 366 -21.00 -3.31 -35.26
N ASP A 367 -21.45 -4.56 -35.11
CA ASP A 367 -20.65 -5.79 -35.13
C ASP A 367 -19.51 -5.76 -36.16
N LEU A 368 -18.31 -6.13 -35.72
CA LEU A 368 -17.15 -6.26 -36.60
C LEU A 368 -17.31 -7.54 -37.43
N THR A 369 -17.55 -7.39 -38.72
CA THR A 369 -17.61 -8.51 -39.66
C THR A 369 -16.22 -9.13 -39.81
N LEU A 370 -16.06 -10.35 -39.33
CA LEU A 370 -14.81 -11.10 -39.46
C LEU A 370 -14.69 -11.60 -40.89
N SER A 371 -13.50 -11.43 -41.47
CA SER A 371 -13.18 -11.90 -42.82
C SER A 371 -11.71 -12.28 -42.91
N THR A 372 -11.39 -13.20 -43.81
CA THR A 372 -10.02 -13.61 -44.13
C THR A 372 -9.19 -12.43 -44.65
N THR A 373 -9.80 -11.52 -45.42
CA THR A 373 -9.15 -10.27 -45.85
C THR A 373 -8.72 -9.41 -44.67
N LEU A 374 -9.54 -9.30 -43.61
CA LEU A 374 -9.18 -8.56 -42.40
C LEU A 374 -8.07 -9.26 -41.61
N ALA A 375 -8.10 -10.60 -41.52
CA ALA A 375 -7.09 -11.39 -40.82
C ALA A 375 -5.75 -11.51 -41.58
N SER A 376 -5.73 -11.19 -42.87
CA SER A 376 -4.52 -11.18 -43.70
C SER A 376 -3.50 -10.16 -43.19
N SER A 377 -2.23 -10.54 -43.15
CA SER A 377 -1.13 -9.68 -42.68
C SER A 377 0.18 -10.01 -43.40
N LEU A 378 0.93 -8.97 -43.77
CA LEU A 378 2.29 -9.12 -44.32
C LEU A 378 3.26 -9.67 -43.26
N LEU A 379 2.89 -9.60 -41.97
CA LEU A 379 3.69 -10.14 -40.87
C LEU A 379 3.88 -11.65 -40.97
N TYR A 380 3.00 -12.37 -41.68
CA TYR A 380 3.12 -13.81 -41.90
C TYR A 380 4.28 -14.18 -42.85
N SER A 381 4.67 -13.29 -43.76
CA SER A 381 5.81 -13.52 -44.67
C SER A 381 7.14 -13.29 -43.98
N GLU A 382 8.07 -14.24 -44.12
CA GLU A 382 9.42 -14.13 -43.57
C GLU A 382 10.24 -13.03 -44.26
N GLU A 383 10.08 -12.86 -45.56
CA GLU A 383 10.80 -11.86 -46.36
C GLU A 383 10.42 -10.45 -45.92
N GLU A 384 9.13 -10.19 -45.75
CA GLU A 384 8.64 -8.90 -45.27
C GLU A 384 9.08 -8.63 -43.82
N ARG A 385 9.09 -9.64 -42.94
CA ARG A 385 9.66 -9.50 -41.59
C ARG A 385 11.13 -9.09 -41.63
N LYS A 386 11.96 -9.72 -42.46
CA LYS A 386 13.39 -9.39 -42.59
C LYS A 386 13.61 -7.98 -43.15
N LYS A 387 12.79 -7.59 -44.14
CA LYS A 387 12.84 -6.26 -44.77
C LYS A 387 12.56 -5.13 -43.77
N VAL A 388 11.58 -5.30 -42.89
CA VAL A 388 11.23 -4.28 -41.89
C VAL A 388 12.01 -4.42 -40.58
N ALA A 389 12.81 -5.47 -40.36
CA ALA A 389 13.47 -5.75 -39.08
C ALA A 389 14.39 -4.63 -38.56
N LYS A 390 14.84 -3.71 -39.42
CA LYS A 390 15.66 -2.57 -39.04
C LYS A 390 15.00 -1.27 -39.47
N PRO A 391 14.54 -0.42 -38.51
CA PRO A 391 13.97 0.88 -38.85
C PRO A 391 14.97 1.74 -39.64
N ARG A 392 14.54 2.33 -40.77
CA ARG A 392 15.40 3.15 -41.64
C ARG A 392 15.92 4.38 -40.92
N PHE A 393 15.04 5.07 -40.19
CA PHE A 393 15.40 6.28 -39.45
C PHE A 393 15.67 6.01 -37.97
N LYS A 394 16.77 6.57 -37.48
CA LYS A 394 17.07 6.66 -36.04
C LYS A 394 16.18 7.73 -35.40
N LYS A 395 15.87 7.54 -34.12
CA LYS A 395 15.10 8.52 -33.33
C LYS A 395 15.67 9.95 -33.41
N SER A 396 16.99 10.10 -33.36
CA SER A 396 17.64 11.43 -33.43
C SER A 396 17.41 12.13 -34.77
N GLN A 397 17.33 11.38 -35.88
CA GLN A 397 17.05 11.94 -37.20
C GLN A 397 15.61 12.43 -37.28
N LEU A 398 14.65 11.65 -36.76
CA LEU A 398 13.25 12.08 -36.65
C LEU A 398 13.09 13.29 -35.72
N ASP A 399 13.78 13.31 -34.58
CA ASP A 399 13.76 14.46 -33.66
C ASP A 399 14.35 15.72 -34.33
N THR A 400 15.40 15.57 -35.14
CA THR A 400 15.97 16.66 -35.96
C THR A 400 14.95 17.14 -37.01
N ARG A 401 14.25 16.22 -37.68
CA ARG A 401 13.16 16.54 -38.62
C ARG A 401 12.05 17.34 -37.93
N ARG A 402 11.63 16.94 -36.72
CA ARG A 402 10.65 17.70 -35.92
C ARG A 402 11.14 19.08 -35.54
N SER A 403 12.42 19.25 -35.23
CA SER A 403 12.99 20.56 -34.86
C SER A 403 13.01 21.56 -36.01
N LYS A 404 13.04 21.09 -37.26
CA LYS A 404 12.97 21.92 -38.47
C LYS A 404 11.53 22.34 -38.83
N THR A 405 10.52 21.68 -38.29
CA THR A 405 9.11 22.01 -38.55
C THR A 405 8.76 23.34 -37.88
N GLN A 406 8.35 24.34 -38.68
CA GLN A 406 8.04 25.69 -38.18
C GLN A 406 6.78 25.77 -37.30
N GLN A 407 5.83 24.84 -37.43
CA GLN A 407 4.58 24.81 -36.66
C GLN A 407 4.73 23.98 -35.37
N PRO A 408 4.72 24.61 -34.17
CA PRO A 408 4.83 23.88 -32.91
C PRO A 408 3.68 22.89 -32.70
N GLY A 409 4.02 21.65 -32.32
CA GLY A 409 3.03 20.64 -31.95
C GLY A 409 2.34 19.91 -33.11
N LYS A 410 2.69 20.22 -34.37
CA LYS A 410 2.25 19.46 -35.54
C LYS A 410 3.04 18.14 -35.66
N ALA A 411 2.32 17.03 -35.86
CA ALA A 411 2.93 15.73 -36.13
C ALA A 411 3.67 15.76 -37.48
N LEU A 412 4.70 14.92 -37.63
CA LEU A 412 5.38 14.78 -38.92
C LEU A 412 4.43 14.16 -39.93
N SER A 413 4.38 14.71 -41.13
CA SER A 413 3.79 14.01 -42.27
C SER A 413 4.70 12.87 -42.70
N MET A 414 4.08 11.79 -43.16
CA MET A 414 4.77 10.66 -43.77
C MET A 414 5.36 11.08 -45.12
N THR A 415 6.60 10.68 -45.37
CA THR A 415 7.31 10.81 -46.64
C THR A 415 7.47 9.44 -47.31
N PRO A 416 7.74 9.34 -48.62
CA PRO A 416 7.94 8.05 -49.29
C PRO A 416 9.08 7.20 -48.70
N ASP A 417 10.08 7.86 -48.08
CA ASP A 417 11.22 7.20 -47.44
C ASP A 417 10.90 6.63 -46.06
N ASP A 418 9.78 7.02 -45.45
CA ASP A 418 9.38 6.55 -44.12
C ASP A 418 8.87 5.10 -44.15
N ASP A 419 9.07 4.39 -43.05
CA ASP A 419 8.67 3.00 -42.92
C ASP A 419 7.15 2.84 -42.68
N THR A 420 6.57 1.85 -43.37
CA THR A 420 5.27 1.26 -43.03
C THR A 420 5.50 -0.11 -42.45
N ILE A 421 4.88 -0.43 -41.33
CA ILE A 421 5.06 -1.69 -40.62
C ILE A 421 3.75 -2.48 -40.56
N PRO A 422 3.76 -3.80 -40.84
CA PRO A 422 2.61 -4.64 -40.60
C PRO A 422 2.50 -4.96 -39.10
N ILE A 423 1.30 -4.86 -38.55
CA ILE A 423 0.98 -5.28 -37.19
C ILE A 423 -0.19 -6.26 -37.20
N LEU A 424 -0.22 -7.18 -36.24
CA LEU A 424 -1.36 -8.06 -36.00
C LEU A 424 -2.00 -7.66 -34.67
N VAL A 425 -3.31 -7.45 -34.68
CA VAL A 425 -4.11 -7.16 -33.49
C VAL A 425 -5.03 -8.33 -33.25
N VAL A 426 -4.93 -8.91 -32.06
CA VAL A 426 -5.77 -10.01 -31.60
C VAL A 426 -6.57 -9.55 -30.38
N GLN A 427 -7.88 -9.72 -30.38
CA GLN A 427 -8.67 -9.42 -29.18
C GLN A 427 -8.36 -10.44 -28.09
N LYS A 428 -8.08 -9.96 -26.88
CA LYS A 428 -7.82 -10.79 -25.72
C LYS A 428 -8.92 -10.57 -24.68
N ARG A 429 -9.42 -11.67 -24.11
CA ARG A 429 -10.34 -11.62 -22.97
C ARG A 429 -9.85 -12.57 -21.88
N VAL A 430 -9.72 -12.02 -20.68
CA VAL A 430 -9.47 -12.77 -19.45
C VAL A 430 -10.82 -12.90 -18.76
N GLU A 431 -11.33 -14.12 -18.70
CA GLU A 431 -12.62 -14.48 -18.09
C GLU A 431 -12.41 -15.57 -17.05
N GLY A 432 -13.23 -15.55 -16.01
CA GLY A 432 -13.27 -16.58 -14.97
C GLY A 432 -14.71 -16.84 -14.55
N GLY A 433 -14.93 -17.73 -13.58
CA GLY A 433 -16.27 -18.22 -13.23
C GLY A 433 -17.25 -17.19 -12.63
N LEU A 434 -16.85 -15.94 -12.40
CA LEU A 434 -17.73 -14.83 -12.02
C LEU A 434 -17.97 -13.93 -13.24
N HIS A 435 -19.10 -13.20 -13.30
CA HIS A 435 -19.44 -12.23 -14.35
C HIS A 435 -18.43 -11.04 -14.54
N ASP A 436 -17.23 -11.10 -13.95
CA ASP A 436 -16.16 -10.11 -14.12
C ASP A 436 -15.19 -10.56 -15.24
N SER A 437 -14.83 -9.67 -16.15
CA SER A 437 -13.89 -9.97 -17.24
C SER A 437 -13.03 -8.76 -17.58
N ILE A 438 -11.76 -9.01 -17.90
CA ILE A 438 -10.83 -7.99 -18.36
C ILE A 438 -10.58 -8.23 -19.85
N SER A 439 -11.04 -7.29 -20.67
CA SER A 439 -10.86 -7.32 -22.13
C SER A 439 -9.73 -6.40 -22.58
N GLY A 440 -9.16 -6.69 -23.74
CA GLY A 440 -7.94 -6.06 -24.20
C GLY A 440 -7.53 -6.48 -25.61
N TYR A 441 -6.28 -6.18 -25.97
CA TYR A 441 -5.69 -6.57 -27.25
C TYR A 441 -4.27 -7.08 -27.08
N THR A 442 -3.91 -8.11 -27.83
CA THR A 442 -2.54 -8.50 -28.10
C THR A 442 -2.11 -7.85 -29.40
N VAL A 443 -1.06 -7.04 -29.36
CA VAL A 443 -0.48 -6.36 -30.52
C VAL A 443 0.86 -7.02 -30.83
N ILE A 444 0.93 -7.71 -31.97
CA ILE A 444 2.15 -8.35 -32.46
C ILE A 444 2.77 -7.45 -33.52
N VAL A 445 4.06 -7.16 -33.34
CA VAL A 445 4.85 -6.28 -34.22
C VAL A 445 6.14 -6.99 -34.67
N PRO A 446 6.76 -6.58 -35.79
CA PRO A 446 8.03 -7.16 -36.21
C PRO A 446 9.16 -6.93 -35.19
N SER A 447 10.19 -7.77 -35.23
CA SER A 447 11.46 -7.50 -34.54
C SER A 447 12.09 -6.18 -35.02
N GLY A 448 12.88 -5.55 -34.14
CA GLY A 448 13.47 -4.22 -34.30
C GLY A 448 12.52 -3.04 -34.06
N TRP A 449 11.22 -3.28 -34.02
CA TRP A 449 10.20 -2.25 -33.78
C TRP A 449 9.69 -2.17 -32.35
N GLY A 450 10.09 -3.08 -31.46
CA GLY A 450 9.61 -3.12 -30.09
C GLY A 450 9.85 -1.82 -29.35
N MET A 451 11.10 -1.33 -29.32
CA MET A 451 11.44 -0.05 -28.67
C MET A 451 10.98 1.20 -29.46
N GLN A 452 10.58 1.06 -30.72
CA GLN A 452 10.03 2.17 -31.51
C GLN A 452 8.54 2.38 -31.23
N VAL A 453 7.80 1.28 -31.05
CA VAL A 453 6.37 1.25 -30.71
C VAL A 453 6.14 1.55 -29.23
N TRP A 454 6.97 0.99 -28.35
CA TRP A 454 6.76 1.04 -26.90
C TRP A 454 6.57 2.46 -26.31
N PRO A 455 7.36 3.49 -26.69
CA PRO A 455 7.12 4.85 -26.22
C PRO A 455 5.76 5.41 -26.64
N SER A 456 5.25 5.07 -27.83
CA SER A 456 3.95 5.52 -28.30
C SER A 456 2.81 4.82 -27.56
N LEU A 457 2.98 3.56 -27.13
CA LEU A 457 2.02 2.90 -26.24
C LEU A 457 2.04 3.43 -24.80
N THR A 458 3.19 3.89 -24.31
CA THR A 458 3.36 4.30 -22.89
C THR A 458 3.21 5.81 -22.64
N HIS A 459 3.19 6.64 -23.69
CA HIS A 459 2.90 8.07 -23.59
C HIS A 459 1.42 8.41 -23.85
N THR A 460 0.61 7.40 -24.11
CA THR A 460 -0.84 7.48 -23.88
C THR A 460 -1.10 7.36 -22.37
N ASP A 461 -2.33 7.62 -21.91
CA ASP A 461 -2.70 7.46 -20.48
C ASP A 461 -2.61 6.00 -19.94
N ALA A 462 -1.96 5.09 -20.66
CA ALA A 462 -1.75 3.70 -20.26
C ALA A 462 -0.66 3.55 -19.18
N ARG A 463 -0.93 2.71 -18.19
CA ARG A 463 0.06 2.28 -17.19
C ARG A 463 0.86 1.09 -17.71
N VAL A 464 2.00 0.79 -17.09
CA VAL A 464 2.82 -0.39 -17.46
C VAL A 464 2.81 -1.41 -16.33
N GLY A 465 2.53 -2.67 -16.68
CA GLY A 465 2.50 -3.82 -15.76
C GLY A 465 3.64 -4.80 -16.01
N GLY A 466 4.20 -5.36 -14.93
CA GLY A 466 5.11 -6.51 -14.99
C GLY A 466 4.34 -7.83 -14.83
N ILE A 467 5.07 -8.94 -14.78
CA ILE A 467 4.47 -10.29 -14.65
C ILE A 467 3.54 -10.38 -13.44
N GLU A 468 3.92 -9.82 -12.27
CA GLU A 468 3.09 -9.89 -11.07
C GLU A 468 1.73 -9.22 -11.24
N GLN A 469 1.66 -8.12 -12.02
CA GLN A 469 0.38 -7.45 -12.25
C GLN A 469 -0.52 -8.29 -13.15
N ILE A 470 0.05 -9.02 -14.12
CA ILE A 470 -0.71 -9.89 -15.02
C ILE A 470 -1.20 -11.14 -14.27
N GLU A 471 -0.35 -11.77 -13.45
CA GLU A 471 -0.73 -12.88 -12.57
C GLU A 471 -1.85 -12.45 -11.61
N GLU A 472 -1.78 -11.23 -11.06
CA GLU A 472 -2.81 -10.67 -10.19
C GLU A 472 -4.14 -10.43 -10.93
N PHE A 473 -4.14 -9.96 -12.18
CA PHE A 473 -5.38 -9.77 -12.94
C PHE A 473 -6.07 -11.10 -13.25
N ALA A 474 -5.31 -12.09 -13.70
CA ALA A 474 -5.81 -13.44 -13.92
C ALA A 474 -6.38 -14.00 -12.60
N THR A 475 -5.61 -13.86 -11.51
CA THR A 475 -6.05 -14.26 -10.17
C THR A 475 -7.34 -13.55 -9.78
N GLN A 476 -7.50 -12.24 -9.96
CA GLN A 476 -8.71 -11.50 -9.57
C GLN A 476 -9.97 -11.88 -10.35
N VAL A 477 -9.81 -12.21 -11.63
CA VAL A 477 -10.92 -12.68 -12.48
C VAL A 477 -11.24 -14.16 -12.23
N GLY A 478 -10.28 -14.94 -11.72
CA GLY A 478 -10.48 -16.36 -11.43
C GLY A 478 -9.94 -17.27 -12.52
N GLN A 479 -9.06 -16.74 -13.37
CA GLN A 479 -8.32 -17.50 -14.36
C GLN A 479 -7.00 -17.98 -13.76
N THR A 480 -6.58 -19.20 -14.09
CA THR A 480 -5.25 -19.70 -13.76
C THR A 480 -4.19 -19.04 -14.66
N HIS A 481 -2.95 -18.93 -14.17
CA HIS A 481 -1.85 -18.31 -14.91
C HIS A 481 -0.66 -19.27 -15.01
N PHE A 482 -0.26 -19.62 -16.24
CA PHE A 482 0.92 -20.45 -16.49
C PHE A 482 2.21 -19.61 -16.40
N PRO A 483 3.31 -20.12 -15.82
CA PRO A 483 3.53 -21.47 -15.29
C PRO A 483 3.16 -21.64 -13.80
N ALA A 484 2.72 -20.57 -13.13
CA ALA A 484 2.58 -20.52 -11.68
C ALA A 484 1.45 -21.40 -11.12
N SER A 485 0.28 -21.40 -11.77
CA SER A 485 -0.94 -22.02 -11.23
C SER A 485 -1.76 -22.81 -12.25
N ALA A 486 -1.40 -22.76 -13.53
CA ALA A 486 -2.04 -23.56 -14.58
C ALA A 486 -1.22 -24.82 -14.86
N CYS A 487 -1.90 -25.88 -15.35
CA CYS A 487 -1.30 -27.17 -15.69
C CYS A 487 -0.47 -27.78 -14.53
N PRO A 488 -1.07 -28.08 -13.36
CA PRO A 488 -0.34 -28.52 -12.17
C PRO A 488 0.42 -29.84 -12.33
N SER A 489 0.01 -30.70 -13.26
CA SER A 489 0.70 -31.95 -13.61
C SER A 489 1.82 -31.78 -14.64
N SER A 490 2.03 -30.57 -15.18
CA SER A 490 3.12 -30.31 -16.12
C SER A 490 4.48 -30.25 -15.41
N LEU A 491 5.52 -30.74 -16.08
CA LEU A 491 6.91 -30.65 -15.61
C LEU A 491 7.30 -29.19 -15.33
N VAL A 492 6.88 -28.28 -16.20
CA VAL A 492 7.15 -26.85 -16.10
C VAL A 492 6.53 -26.22 -14.86
N ASN A 493 5.28 -26.56 -14.53
CA ASN A 493 4.65 -26.09 -13.29
C ASN A 493 5.39 -26.62 -12.07
N TYR A 494 5.77 -27.90 -12.08
CA TYR A 494 6.54 -28.50 -11.00
C TYR A 494 7.88 -27.77 -10.79
N GLN A 495 8.64 -27.51 -11.86
CA GLN A 495 9.90 -26.76 -11.80
C GLN A 495 9.71 -25.34 -11.23
N GLU A 496 8.65 -24.63 -11.65
CA GLU A 496 8.34 -23.30 -11.11
C GLU A 496 7.95 -23.36 -9.62
N CYS A 497 7.21 -24.39 -9.20
CA CYS A 497 6.87 -24.59 -7.80
C CYS A 497 8.12 -24.91 -6.96
N VAL A 498 9.03 -25.76 -7.45
CA VAL A 498 10.33 -26.05 -6.79
C VAL A 498 11.15 -24.76 -6.66
N ARG A 499 11.23 -23.96 -7.73
CA ARG A 499 11.96 -22.68 -7.72
C ARG A 499 11.39 -21.73 -6.65
N ARG A 500 10.06 -21.56 -6.59
CA ARG A 500 9.38 -20.72 -5.57
C ARG A 500 9.60 -21.28 -4.16
N ALA A 501 9.55 -22.60 -4.00
CA ALA A 501 9.82 -23.26 -2.72
C ALA A 501 11.25 -22.97 -2.23
N ASN A 502 12.25 -23.07 -3.10
CA ASN A 502 13.65 -22.77 -2.77
C ASN A 502 13.84 -21.28 -2.38
N GLU A 503 13.22 -20.34 -3.10
CA GLU A 503 13.27 -18.91 -2.75
C GLU A 503 12.65 -18.62 -1.38
N GLU A 504 11.54 -19.28 -1.07
CA GLU A 504 10.88 -19.20 0.23
C GLU A 504 11.72 -19.84 1.34
N GLN A 505 12.40 -20.94 1.03
CA GLN A 505 13.28 -21.64 1.97
C GLN A 505 14.49 -20.78 2.31
N GLU A 506 15.11 -20.16 1.30
CA GLU A 506 16.15 -19.16 1.52
C GLU A 506 15.64 -17.99 2.36
N ARG A 507 14.43 -17.49 2.09
CA ARG A 507 13.81 -16.39 2.84
C ARG A 507 13.59 -16.79 4.30
N CYS A 508 13.17 -18.02 4.54
CA CYS A 508 12.99 -18.61 5.86
C CYS A 508 14.34 -18.79 6.59
N ASN A 509 15.37 -19.26 5.89
CA ASN A 509 16.72 -19.46 6.42
C ASN A 509 17.45 -18.14 6.69
N LYS A 510 17.17 -17.08 5.91
CA LYS A 510 17.66 -15.72 6.18
C LYS A 510 17.07 -15.11 7.47
N ARG A 511 15.96 -15.64 7.98
CA ARG A 511 15.38 -15.23 9.26
C ARG A 511 15.99 -16.10 10.38
N PRO A 512 16.46 -15.50 11.48
CA PRO A 512 16.94 -16.29 12.62
C PRO A 512 15.80 -17.14 13.20
N LYS A 513 16.13 -18.26 13.86
CA LYS A 513 15.16 -19.23 14.40
C LYS A 513 14.03 -18.56 15.19
N GLY A 514 14.33 -17.59 16.06
CA GLY A 514 13.32 -16.83 16.83
C GLY A 514 12.54 -15.74 16.08
N LYS A 515 12.69 -15.61 14.75
CA LYS A 515 11.95 -14.66 13.89
C LYS A 515 11.25 -15.34 12.71
N ARG A 516 11.35 -16.66 12.59
CA ARG A 516 10.58 -17.46 11.63
C ARG A 516 9.52 -18.28 12.37
N PRO A 517 8.31 -18.43 11.83
CA PRO A 517 7.33 -19.35 12.40
C PRO A 517 7.87 -20.79 12.40
N HIS A 518 7.60 -21.54 13.46
CA HIS A 518 7.95 -22.96 13.56
C HIS A 518 6.84 -23.79 12.88
N TYR A 519 7.21 -24.67 11.95
CA TYR A 519 6.28 -25.55 11.22
C TYR A 519 6.30 -27.01 11.73
N HIS A 520 6.73 -27.26 12.98
CA HIS A 520 6.84 -28.60 13.58
C HIS A 520 5.60 -28.98 14.40
N SER A 521 4.48 -29.21 13.74
CA SER A 521 3.30 -29.89 14.32
C SER A 521 2.82 -30.95 13.34
N ASP A 522 2.19 -32.02 13.82
CA ASP A 522 1.71 -33.23 13.13
C ASP A 522 0.67 -33.02 12.01
N LEU A 523 0.82 -31.95 11.24
CA LEU A 523 0.03 -31.58 10.08
C LEU A 523 0.98 -31.44 8.90
N PRO A 524 0.68 -32.04 7.74
CA PRO A 524 1.50 -31.95 6.54
C PRO A 524 1.31 -30.56 5.92
N LEU A 525 1.93 -29.55 6.52
CA LEU A 525 1.97 -28.18 6.04
C LEU A 525 3.42 -27.74 5.96
N LEU A 526 4.20 -28.49 5.16
CA LEU A 526 5.39 -27.90 4.57
C LEU A 526 4.95 -26.79 3.60
N PRO A 527 5.51 -25.57 3.66
CA PRO A 527 5.47 -24.58 2.58
C PRO A 527 6.33 -24.98 1.37
N TYR A 528 6.91 -26.18 1.41
CA TYR A 528 7.87 -26.72 0.49
C TYR A 528 7.29 -27.99 -0.07
N LEU A 529 7.30 -28.14 -1.40
CA LEU A 529 6.94 -29.37 -2.08
C LEU A 529 7.51 -30.57 -1.31
N GLU A 530 6.64 -31.39 -0.75
CA GLU A 530 6.97 -32.77 -0.48
C GLU A 530 7.41 -33.34 -1.82
N LYS A 531 8.64 -33.87 -1.88
CA LYS A 531 9.19 -34.47 -3.10
C LYS A 531 8.19 -35.51 -3.58
N LEU A 532 7.50 -35.22 -4.67
CA LEU A 532 6.46 -36.06 -5.26
C LEU A 532 6.93 -37.49 -5.66
N ARG A 533 8.19 -37.88 -5.41
CA ARG A 533 8.83 -39.09 -5.96
C ARG A 533 9.49 -40.04 -4.95
N GLU A 534 9.52 -39.76 -3.65
CA GLU A 534 10.33 -40.58 -2.71
C GLU A 534 9.60 -41.76 -2.03
N ASP A 535 8.29 -41.94 -2.24
CA ASP A 535 7.51 -42.95 -1.49
C ASP A 535 7.67 -44.42 -1.99
N GLU A 536 8.57 -44.72 -2.92
CA GLU A 536 8.71 -46.09 -3.48
C GLU A 536 10.08 -46.77 -3.21
N LYS A 537 10.96 -46.19 -2.38
CA LYS A 537 12.28 -46.80 -2.10
C LYS A 537 12.49 -47.35 -0.69
N GLU A 538 11.51 -47.28 0.21
CA GLU A 538 11.69 -47.74 1.60
C GLU A 538 11.16 -49.14 1.92
N GLU A 539 10.71 -49.92 0.93
CA GLU A 539 10.46 -51.36 1.13
C GLU A 539 11.39 -52.20 0.27
N GLY A 540 12.64 -52.36 0.72
CA GLY A 540 13.54 -53.34 0.15
C GLY A 540 15.01 -53.14 0.51
N VAL A 541 15.55 -54.10 1.25
CA VAL A 541 16.99 -54.41 1.45
C VAL A 541 17.63 -53.82 2.73
N LYS A 542 17.76 -54.74 3.70
CA LYS A 542 18.64 -54.67 4.87
C LYS A 542 20.12 -54.80 4.46
N GLU A 543 20.95 -54.05 5.18
CA GLU A 543 22.37 -54.27 5.54
C GLU A 543 23.37 -54.80 4.50
N SER A 544 24.43 -54.00 4.25
CA SER A 544 25.81 -54.39 4.62
C SER A 544 26.84 -53.30 4.28
N GLY A 545 27.81 -53.10 5.19
CA GLY A 545 29.22 -52.90 4.84
C GLY A 545 29.75 -51.48 4.60
N GLU A 546 30.66 -51.07 5.46
CA GLU A 546 31.56 -49.90 5.36
C GLU A 546 32.39 -49.85 4.05
N LYS A 547 32.72 -48.64 3.57
CA LYS A 547 34.12 -48.13 3.47
C LYS A 547 34.21 -46.72 2.87
N GLU A 548 35.26 -46.04 3.33
CA GLU A 548 35.69 -44.66 3.04
C GLU A 548 35.93 -44.34 1.56
N GLY A 549 35.86 -43.05 1.23
CA GLY A 549 36.37 -42.52 -0.04
C GLY A 549 36.11 -41.02 -0.22
N THR A 550 37.04 -40.20 0.24
CA THR A 550 37.16 -38.78 -0.13
C THR A 550 37.32 -38.58 -1.63
N ALA A 551 36.47 -37.77 -2.25
CA ALA A 551 36.79 -37.07 -3.50
C ALA A 551 35.96 -35.79 -3.62
N GLU A 552 36.60 -34.66 -3.36
CA GLU A 552 36.17 -33.36 -3.83
C GLU A 552 36.06 -33.40 -5.37
N ASN A 553 34.91 -33.06 -5.93
CA ASN A 553 34.83 -32.57 -7.31
C ASN A 553 33.74 -31.52 -7.42
N GLY A 554 34.19 -30.26 -7.44
CA GLY A 554 33.36 -29.11 -7.72
C GLY A 554 32.82 -29.15 -9.15
N ILE A 555 31.50 -29.23 -9.27
CA ILE A 555 30.82 -29.00 -10.55
C ILE A 555 30.79 -27.49 -10.78
N LYS A 556 31.63 -27.04 -11.71
CA LYS A 556 31.60 -25.69 -12.27
C LYS A 556 30.29 -25.51 -13.05
N ASP A 557 29.45 -24.60 -12.58
CA ASP A 557 28.43 -23.96 -13.41
C ASP A 557 29.11 -23.25 -14.59
N GLY A 558 28.87 -23.73 -15.81
CA GLY A 558 29.19 -22.95 -17.01
C GLY A 558 29.58 -23.75 -18.25
N GLN A 559 28.58 -24.26 -18.96
CA GLN A 559 28.53 -24.23 -20.42
C GLN A 559 27.12 -24.60 -20.90
N LEU A 560 26.41 -23.64 -21.47
CA LEU A 560 25.31 -23.89 -22.41
C LEU A 560 25.90 -23.73 -23.82
N PRO A 561 25.56 -24.60 -24.79
CA PRO A 561 26.14 -24.55 -26.11
C PRO A 561 25.66 -23.29 -26.85
N THR A 562 26.62 -22.45 -27.25
CA THR A 562 26.38 -21.33 -28.16
C THR A 562 26.76 -21.75 -29.57
N GLN A 563 25.74 -21.77 -30.46
CA GLN A 563 25.71 -21.98 -31.92
C GLN A 563 25.06 -23.32 -32.38
N PRO A 564 24.27 -23.29 -33.48
CA PRO A 564 23.52 -24.46 -33.95
C PRO A 564 24.50 -25.53 -34.48
N PRO A 565 24.33 -26.82 -34.15
CA PRO A 565 25.14 -27.86 -34.76
C PRO A 565 24.76 -28.01 -36.24
N GLN A 566 25.78 -28.01 -37.10
CA GLN A 566 25.70 -28.55 -38.44
C GLN A 566 25.54 -30.08 -38.35
N SER A 567 24.71 -30.62 -39.23
CA SER A 567 24.42 -32.06 -39.40
C SER A 567 25.69 -32.86 -39.70
N GLN A 568 26.04 -33.80 -38.83
CA GLN A 568 26.84 -34.99 -39.20
C GLN A 568 26.35 -36.20 -38.41
N ASP A 569 26.07 -37.26 -39.17
CA ASP A 569 25.58 -38.57 -38.75
C ASP A 569 26.57 -39.28 -37.81
N ILE A 570 26.11 -39.79 -36.67
CA ILE A 570 26.76 -40.89 -35.96
C ILE A 570 25.68 -41.82 -35.37
N SER A 571 25.83 -43.09 -35.71
CA SER A 571 24.97 -44.24 -35.46
C SER A 571 24.90 -44.70 -34.00
N MET A 572 23.81 -45.40 -33.72
CA MET A 572 23.42 -46.11 -32.49
C MET A 572 24.51 -46.96 -31.85
N ASP A 573 24.42 -47.10 -30.52
CA ASP A 573 24.27 -48.43 -29.90
C ASP A 573 23.26 -48.34 -28.74
N VAL A 574 22.30 -49.26 -28.76
CA VAL A 574 21.14 -49.37 -27.88
C VAL A 574 21.46 -50.43 -26.84
N GLU A 575 21.44 -50.06 -25.55
CA GLU A 575 21.21 -51.03 -24.48
C GLU A 575 19.75 -50.91 -24.01
N GLU A 576 19.12 -52.08 -24.00
CA GLU A 576 17.70 -52.34 -23.84
C GLU A 576 17.31 -52.43 -22.35
N GLU A 577 16.02 -52.28 -22.10
CA GLU A 577 15.28 -52.60 -20.87
C GLU A 577 15.24 -51.58 -19.71
N THR A 578 14.09 -50.92 -19.58
CA THR A 578 13.04 -51.41 -18.67
C THR A 578 11.72 -50.68 -18.98
N LYS A 579 10.67 -51.43 -19.29
CA LYS A 579 9.31 -50.90 -19.46
C LYS A 579 8.85 -50.28 -18.14
N PRO A 580 8.31 -49.05 -18.10
CA PRO A 580 7.57 -48.61 -16.94
C PRO A 580 6.20 -49.30 -16.99
N ASP A 581 5.95 -50.13 -15.99
CA ASP A 581 4.67 -50.79 -15.77
C ASP A 581 3.53 -49.77 -15.77
N ALA A 582 2.41 -50.19 -16.36
CA ALA A 582 1.18 -49.42 -16.49
C ALA A 582 0.70 -48.96 -15.10
N VAL A 583 0.99 -47.70 -14.77
CA VAL A 583 0.40 -47.04 -13.61
C VAL A 583 -1.10 -46.98 -13.85
N ASN A 584 -1.85 -47.62 -12.96
CA ASN A 584 -3.31 -47.67 -12.95
C ASN A 584 -3.88 -46.25 -12.73
N THR A 585 -4.05 -45.51 -13.82
CA THR A 585 -4.58 -44.14 -13.90
C THR A 585 -6.10 -44.08 -13.72
N ASN A 586 -6.66 -44.85 -12.80
CA ASN A 586 -8.06 -44.71 -12.39
C ASN A 586 -8.19 -43.64 -11.30
N GLN A 587 -7.92 -42.38 -11.64
CA GLN A 587 -8.31 -41.24 -10.81
C GLN A 587 -9.03 -40.21 -11.67
N TRP A 588 -10.34 -40.40 -11.74
CA TRP A 588 -11.27 -39.53 -12.45
C TRP A 588 -11.40 -38.19 -11.74
N PHE A 589 -11.39 -37.12 -12.52
CA PHE A 589 -11.73 -35.78 -12.09
C PHE A 589 -13.22 -35.71 -11.72
N LEU A 590 -13.58 -34.92 -10.71
CA LEU A 590 -14.92 -34.34 -10.68
C LEU A 590 -15.04 -33.42 -11.89
N THR A 591 -15.60 -33.93 -12.99
CA THR A 591 -15.92 -33.11 -14.15
C THR A 591 -16.91 -32.02 -13.74
N ASN A 592 -16.80 -30.84 -14.35
CA ASN A 592 -17.80 -29.77 -14.21
C ASN A 592 -19.23 -30.26 -14.48
N ASP A 593 -19.38 -31.39 -15.17
CA ASP A 593 -20.65 -32.06 -15.48
C ASP A 593 -21.27 -32.77 -14.27
N LEU A 594 -20.48 -33.33 -13.34
CA LEU A 594 -20.99 -33.99 -12.12
C LEU A 594 -21.45 -32.95 -11.09
N VAL A 595 -20.71 -31.85 -10.99
CA VAL A 595 -21.13 -30.67 -10.20
C VAL A 595 -22.37 -30.03 -10.82
N ARG A 596 -22.47 -29.96 -12.16
CA ARG A 596 -23.69 -29.52 -12.86
C ARG A 596 -24.88 -30.44 -12.61
N LEU A 597 -24.69 -31.76 -12.59
CA LEU A 597 -25.77 -32.73 -12.41
C LEU A 597 -26.41 -32.61 -11.01
N VAL A 598 -25.58 -32.45 -9.97
CA VAL A 598 -26.07 -32.15 -8.61
C VAL A 598 -26.69 -30.75 -8.54
N GLN A 599 -26.14 -29.75 -9.25
CA GLN A 599 -26.70 -28.40 -9.33
C GLN A 599 -28.04 -28.33 -10.08
N ASP A 600 -28.24 -29.15 -11.11
CA ASP A 600 -29.45 -29.16 -11.92
C ASP A 600 -30.59 -29.92 -11.21
N GLU A 601 -30.28 -30.97 -10.44
CA GLU A 601 -31.23 -31.61 -9.51
C GLU A 601 -31.58 -30.72 -8.30
N LEU A 602 -30.66 -29.85 -7.86
CA LEU A 602 -30.98 -28.83 -6.84
C LEU A 602 -31.87 -27.72 -7.39
N LYS A 603 -31.70 -27.33 -8.67
CA LYS A 603 -32.57 -26.37 -9.36
C LYS A 603 -33.95 -26.94 -9.68
N SER A 604 -34.08 -28.25 -9.87
CA SER A 604 -35.37 -28.91 -10.09
C SER A 604 -36.23 -28.98 -8.81
N GLY A 605 -35.67 -28.56 -7.65
CA GLY A 605 -36.37 -28.49 -6.37
C GLY A 605 -36.45 -29.81 -5.62
N ASN A 606 -35.78 -30.86 -6.10
CA ASN A 606 -35.91 -32.21 -5.56
C ASN A 606 -34.66 -32.62 -4.75
N SER A 607 -34.60 -32.17 -3.50
CA SER A 607 -33.45 -32.36 -2.59
C SER A 607 -33.06 -33.83 -2.38
N LYS A 608 -34.01 -34.76 -2.53
CA LYS A 608 -33.78 -36.20 -2.40
C LYS A 608 -32.97 -36.77 -3.57
N ASN A 609 -33.27 -36.37 -4.79
CA ASN A 609 -32.52 -36.79 -5.98
C ASN A 609 -31.09 -36.23 -5.98
N ALA A 610 -30.92 -34.97 -5.57
CA ALA A 610 -29.60 -34.37 -5.41
C ALA A 610 -28.77 -35.09 -4.34
N GLN A 611 -29.41 -35.55 -3.27
CA GLN A 611 -28.78 -36.35 -2.21
C GLN A 611 -28.40 -37.76 -2.68
N ASP A 612 -29.24 -38.39 -3.49
CA ASP A 612 -28.98 -39.72 -4.05
C ASP A 612 -27.87 -39.68 -5.12
N ALA A 613 -27.84 -38.63 -5.96
CA ALA A 613 -26.74 -38.37 -6.89
C ALA A 613 -25.41 -38.10 -6.17
N LEU A 614 -25.45 -37.33 -5.07
CA LEU A 614 -24.29 -37.08 -4.21
C LEU A 614 -23.81 -38.36 -3.53
N ASN A 615 -24.72 -39.18 -3.01
CA ASN A 615 -24.38 -40.45 -2.36
C ASN A 615 -23.81 -41.46 -3.37
N GLY A 616 -24.38 -41.56 -4.58
CA GLY A 616 -23.85 -42.39 -5.65
C GLY A 616 -22.44 -41.97 -6.07
N ALA A 617 -22.19 -40.65 -6.18
CA ALA A 617 -20.86 -40.12 -6.43
C ALA A 617 -19.87 -40.47 -5.30
N LEU A 618 -20.26 -40.29 -4.03
CA LEU A 618 -19.43 -40.60 -2.86
C LEU A 618 -19.11 -42.10 -2.74
N GLN A 619 -20.08 -42.96 -3.08
CA GLN A 619 -19.93 -44.42 -3.07
C GLN A 619 -18.99 -44.89 -4.20
N SER A 620 -19.07 -44.26 -5.38
CA SER A 620 -18.14 -44.50 -6.50
C SER A 620 -16.71 -44.03 -6.22
N LEU A 621 -16.54 -43.05 -5.32
CA LEU A 621 -15.25 -42.52 -4.87
C LEU A 621 -14.68 -43.26 -3.64
N ASN A 622 -15.33 -44.34 -3.20
CA ASN A 622 -14.95 -45.16 -2.04
C ASN A 622 -14.81 -44.36 -0.73
N VAL A 623 -15.56 -43.26 -0.62
CA VAL A 623 -15.56 -42.37 0.56
C VAL A 623 -16.49 -42.95 1.62
N LYS A 624 -15.94 -43.48 2.71
CA LYS A 624 -16.71 -44.16 3.79
C LYS A 624 -17.61 -43.24 4.65
N LYS A 625 -17.74 -41.95 4.33
CA LYS A 625 -18.46 -40.97 5.16
C LYS A 625 -19.74 -40.50 4.48
N THR A 626 -20.87 -40.64 5.17
CA THR A 626 -22.19 -40.15 4.75
C THR A 626 -22.28 -38.63 4.91
N VAL A 627 -22.52 -37.90 3.82
CA VAL A 627 -22.69 -36.44 3.80
C VAL A 627 -24.17 -36.15 3.53
N LYS A 628 -24.84 -35.36 4.39
CA LYS A 628 -26.24 -34.93 4.19
C LYS A 628 -26.29 -33.47 3.70
N LEU A 629 -27.07 -33.21 2.67
CA LEU A 629 -27.51 -31.88 2.22
C LEU A 629 -28.49 -31.33 3.25
N GLN A 630 -28.09 -30.27 3.95
CA GLN A 630 -29.00 -29.46 4.77
C GLN A 630 -28.89 -27.98 4.34
N ASP A 631 -30.05 -27.35 4.18
CA ASP A 631 -30.28 -25.91 4.10
C ASP A 631 -29.34 -25.12 3.19
N GLY A 632 -29.40 -25.39 1.88
CA GLY A 632 -28.92 -24.48 0.83
C GLY A 632 -27.40 -24.25 0.78
N LEU A 633 -26.62 -24.90 1.66
CA LEU A 633 -25.17 -24.75 1.73
C LEU A 633 -24.49 -26.03 1.21
N VAL A 634 -24.13 -26.07 -0.07
CA VAL A 634 -23.21 -27.10 -0.57
C VAL A 634 -21.78 -26.69 -0.22
N GLN A 635 -21.31 -27.10 0.96
CA GLN A 635 -19.90 -27.00 1.31
C GLN A 635 -19.11 -28.13 0.61
N ALA A 636 -18.82 -27.96 -0.68
CA ALA A 636 -17.88 -28.83 -1.38
C ALA A 636 -16.45 -28.51 -0.90
N THR A 637 -16.02 -29.19 0.15
CA THR A 637 -14.62 -29.15 0.59
C THR A 637 -13.81 -30.05 -0.34
N MET A 638 -13.16 -29.48 -1.35
CA MET A 638 -12.13 -30.21 -2.09
C MET A 638 -10.91 -30.33 -1.17
N LEU A 639 -10.83 -31.43 -0.43
CA LEU A 639 -9.58 -31.85 0.20
C LEU A 639 -8.75 -32.54 -0.88
N PRO A 640 -7.57 -31.99 -1.27
CA PRO A 640 -6.64 -32.76 -2.07
C PRO A 640 -6.08 -33.87 -1.19
N LEU A 641 -6.56 -35.10 -1.37
CA LEU A 641 -5.79 -36.25 -0.93
C LEU A 641 -4.66 -36.46 -1.95
N LYS A 642 -3.47 -36.02 -1.51
CA LYS A 642 -2.14 -36.13 -2.13
C LYS A 642 -1.86 -35.25 -3.36
N ARG A 643 -0.90 -34.34 -3.12
CA ARG A 643 0.13 -33.81 -4.03
C ARG A 643 -0.29 -32.84 -5.16
N GLY A 644 -0.33 -31.54 -4.81
CA GLY A 644 -0.23 -30.41 -5.75
C GLY A 644 -0.64 -29.06 -5.12
N TYR A 645 0.16 -28.01 -5.29
CA TYR A 645 -0.22 -26.64 -4.87
C TYR A 645 -1.17 -26.02 -5.91
N ALA A 646 -2.48 -26.10 -5.67
CA ALA A 646 -3.43 -25.14 -6.22
C ALA A 646 -3.61 -24.01 -5.19
N ARG A 647 -3.74 -22.74 -5.63
CA ARG A 647 -4.32 -21.69 -4.78
C ARG A 647 -5.83 -21.90 -4.75
N PRO A 648 -6.44 -22.42 -3.68
CA PRO A 648 -7.88 -22.63 -3.67
C PRO A 648 -8.58 -21.27 -3.68
N CYS A 649 -9.62 -21.18 -4.50
CA CYS A 649 -10.55 -20.07 -4.51
C CYS A 649 -11.88 -20.59 -3.95
N ALA A 650 -12.35 -20.02 -2.83
CA ALA A 650 -13.67 -20.33 -2.30
C ALA A 650 -14.67 -19.24 -2.72
N TYR A 651 -15.89 -19.65 -3.03
CA TYR A 651 -17.00 -18.78 -3.38
C TYR A 651 -17.99 -18.76 -2.22
N VAL A 652 -18.51 -17.59 -1.88
CA VAL A 652 -19.58 -17.42 -0.88
C VAL A 652 -20.88 -17.18 -1.63
N TYR A 653 -21.90 -17.94 -1.30
CA TYR A 653 -23.25 -17.84 -1.87
C TYR A 653 -24.23 -17.33 -0.81
N ASP A 654 -25.20 -16.52 -1.26
CA ASP A 654 -26.34 -16.03 -0.48
C ASP A 654 -27.55 -16.09 -1.43
N ASP A 655 -28.63 -16.77 -1.03
CA ASP A 655 -29.83 -17.02 -1.85
C ASP A 655 -29.54 -17.47 -3.31
N ASN A 656 -28.66 -18.46 -3.49
CA ASN A 656 -28.22 -18.97 -4.81
C ASN A 656 -27.48 -17.95 -5.72
N GLU A 657 -27.12 -16.75 -5.23
CA GLU A 657 -26.25 -15.79 -5.91
C GLU A 657 -24.84 -15.76 -5.30
N THR A 658 -23.80 -15.66 -6.13
CA THR A 658 -22.41 -15.56 -5.66
C THR A 658 -22.13 -14.15 -5.13
N VAL A 659 -22.03 -14.00 -3.81
CA VAL A 659 -21.82 -12.71 -3.11
C VAL A 659 -20.36 -12.38 -2.79
N GLY A 660 -19.43 -13.35 -2.90
CA GLY A 660 -18.02 -13.08 -2.58
C GLY A 660 -17.04 -14.14 -3.05
N ARG A 661 -15.76 -13.74 -3.14
CA ARG A 661 -14.64 -14.61 -3.50
C ARG A 661 -13.50 -14.52 -2.49
N ILE A 662 -12.98 -15.67 -2.07
CA ILE A 662 -11.82 -15.82 -1.20
C ILE A 662 -10.67 -16.40 -2.02
N SER A 663 -9.65 -15.58 -2.31
CA SER A 663 -8.36 -16.06 -2.83
C SER A 663 -7.49 -16.45 -1.63
N ALA A 664 -7.25 -17.74 -1.41
CA ALA A 664 -6.42 -18.19 -0.29
C ALA A 664 -4.94 -17.86 -0.53
N ALA A 665 -4.42 -16.91 0.25
CA ALA A 665 -3.00 -16.80 0.52
C ALA A 665 -2.80 -17.14 2.00
N THR A 666 -2.41 -18.40 2.26
CA THR A 666 -2.08 -18.98 3.59
C THR A 666 -3.28 -19.46 4.41
N TYR A 667 -3.29 -20.75 4.75
CA TYR A 667 -4.11 -21.30 5.84
C TYR A 667 -3.38 -21.08 7.17
N ALA A 668 -4.11 -20.74 8.24
CA ALA A 668 -3.66 -20.99 9.61
C ALA A 668 -4.75 -21.79 10.32
N MET A 669 -4.34 -22.85 11.01
CA MET A 669 -5.26 -23.65 11.81
C MET A 669 -5.46 -22.99 13.18
N ASN A 670 -6.70 -22.97 13.65
CA ASN A 670 -7.01 -22.79 15.07
C ASN A 670 -8.07 -23.85 15.46
N GLU A 671 -7.75 -24.68 16.45
CA GLU A 671 -8.69 -25.59 17.14
C GLU A 671 -9.53 -26.52 16.24
N GLY A 672 -8.89 -27.30 15.36
CA GLY A 672 -9.55 -28.44 14.69
C GLY A 672 -10.64 -28.08 13.68
N LYS A 673 -10.83 -26.79 13.35
CA LYS A 673 -11.70 -26.33 12.26
C LYS A 673 -10.87 -25.57 11.23
N ALA A 674 -10.95 -25.98 9.97
CA ALA A 674 -10.30 -25.28 8.87
C ALA A 674 -11.01 -23.93 8.63
N VAL A 675 -10.47 -22.85 9.20
CA VAL A 675 -10.91 -21.48 8.90
C VAL A 675 -9.96 -20.90 7.85
N ALA A 676 -10.51 -20.42 6.72
CA ALA A 676 -9.75 -19.66 5.75
C ALA A 676 -9.29 -18.35 6.39
N VAL A 677 -7.98 -18.22 6.71
CA VAL A 677 -7.42 -16.96 7.20
C VAL A 677 -7.25 -16.00 6.03
N VAL A 678 -8.29 -15.20 5.81
CA VAL A 678 -8.19 -14.03 4.96
C VAL A 678 -7.33 -13.01 5.70
N ASN A 679 -6.20 -12.61 5.12
CA ASN A 679 -5.48 -11.43 5.58
C ASN A 679 -6.27 -10.18 5.13
N MET A 680 -7.45 -9.98 5.71
CA MET A 680 -8.22 -8.76 5.58
C MET A 680 -7.49 -7.68 6.36
N LYS A 681 -6.74 -6.82 5.67
CA LYS A 681 -6.77 -5.42 6.07
C LYS A 681 -8.18 -4.92 5.72
N ALA A 682 -9.08 -5.03 6.69
CA ALA A 682 -10.38 -4.37 6.66
C ALA A 682 -10.15 -2.86 6.63
N GLU A 683 -10.07 -2.31 5.42
CA GLU A 683 -10.37 -0.92 5.12
C GLU A 683 -10.56 -0.88 3.60
N SER A 684 -11.80 -0.58 3.19
CA SER A 684 -12.30 -0.36 1.82
C SER A 684 -12.48 -1.60 0.92
N TYR A 685 -13.58 -2.36 1.08
CA TYR A 685 -14.17 -3.12 -0.04
C TYR A 685 -15.70 -3.33 0.01
N PHE A 686 -16.44 -2.65 0.90
CA PHE A 686 -17.90 -2.84 1.05
C PHE A 686 -18.79 -1.69 0.55
N ASP A 687 -18.27 -0.74 -0.24
CA ASP A 687 -19.05 0.42 -0.73
C ASP A 687 -19.39 0.38 -2.24
N PHE A 688 -19.34 -0.78 -2.91
CA PHE A 688 -19.52 -0.82 -4.37
C PHE A 688 -20.59 -1.76 -4.91
N TYR A 689 -21.22 -2.58 -4.07
CA TYR A 689 -22.34 -3.45 -4.48
C TYR A 689 -23.63 -3.09 -3.75
N HIS A 690 -24.06 -1.84 -3.91
CA HIS A 690 -25.47 -1.46 -3.76
C HIS A 690 -25.90 -0.63 -4.97
N SER A 691 -26.03 -1.32 -6.10
CA SER A 691 -26.93 -0.88 -7.18
C SER A 691 -27.41 -2.11 -7.95
N LYS A 692 -28.47 -2.75 -7.45
CA LYS A 692 -29.35 -3.59 -8.27
C LYS A 692 -30.09 -2.65 -9.24
N SER A 693 -29.78 -2.75 -10.54
CA SER A 693 -30.74 -2.47 -11.62
C SER A 693 -30.12 -2.84 -12.99
N HIS A 694 -30.12 -4.13 -13.32
CA HIS A 694 -30.09 -4.58 -14.71
C HIS A 694 -30.95 -5.83 -14.88
N LEU A 695 -32.24 -5.65 -14.61
CA LEU A 695 -33.33 -6.45 -15.17
C LEU A 695 -34.44 -5.46 -15.50
N GLU A 696 -34.46 -4.98 -16.74
CA GLU A 696 -35.70 -4.81 -17.49
C GLU A 696 -35.39 -4.55 -18.96
N ARG A 697 -36.00 -5.40 -19.79
CA ARG A 697 -36.00 -5.40 -21.24
C ARG A 697 -36.92 -4.29 -21.74
N VAL A 698 -36.53 -3.69 -22.87
CA VAL A 698 -37.37 -3.36 -24.03
C VAL A 698 -38.73 -2.72 -23.71
N LEU A 699 -38.82 -1.40 -23.86
CA LEU A 699 -40.00 -0.73 -24.41
C LEU A 699 -39.58 0.56 -25.16
N THR A 700 -40.12 0.63 -26.36
CA THR A 700 -40.09 1.63 -27.43
C THR A 700 -39.84 3.11 -27.10
N VAL A 701 -39.03 3.69 -27.99
CA VAL A 701 -38.86 5.10 -28.39
C VAL A 701 -40.14 5.94 -28.31
N MET A 702 -40.06 7.16 -27.74
CA MET A 702 -40.54 8.43 -28.34
C MET A 702 -39.85 9.64 -27.67
N ASP A 703 -39.01 10.33 -28.44
CA ASP A 703 -38.88 11.79 -28.60
C ASP A 703 -39.04 12.79 -27.43
N ASN A 704 -37.96 13.58 -27.22
CA ASN A 704 -37.88 15.05 -27.31
C ASN A 704 -37.10 15.78 -26.20
N ASP A 705 -36.10 16.54 -26.68
CA ASP A 705 -35.67 17.88 -26.29
C ASP A 705 -35.10 18.22 -24.90
N ASP A 706 -33.81 18.60 -24.98
CA ASP A 706 -33.22 19.88 -24.56
C ASP A 706 -33.47 20.48 -23.15
N ASP A 707 -32.32 20.70 -22.51
CA ASP A 707 -31.93 21.92 -21.81
C ASP A 707 -32.58 22.32 -20.46
N THR A 708 -31.73 22.95 -19.62
CA THR A 708 -32.00 23.79 -18.44
C THR A 708 -32.03 23.24 -16.99
N ARG A 709 -31.26 23.99 -16.18
CA ARG A 709 -31.04 24.09 -14.74
C ARG A 709 -32.24 23.97 -13.77
N ARG A 710 -31.90 23.44 -12.57
CA ARG A 710 -32.28 23.85 -11.18
C ARG A 710 -33.64 24.54 -10.95
N ASP A 711 -34.50 23.92 -10.13
CA ASP A 711 -34.73 24.21 -8.70
C ASP A 711 -36.11 23.68 -8.29
N TYR A 712 -36.23 23.08 -7.11
CA TYR A 712 -37.30 23.41 -6.16
C TYR A 712 -37.01 22.82 -4.78
N ARG A 713 -37.04 23.69 -3.77
CA ARG A 713 -37.02 23.39 -2.34
C ARG A 713 -38.41 23.72 -1.76
N LEU A 714 -38.87 22.83 -0.87
CA LEU A 714 -39.71 23.02 0.32
C LEU A 714 -41.22 23.35 0.19
N LYS A 715 -42.01 22.46 0.82
CA LYS A 715 -43.12 22.81 1.72
C LYS A 715 -43.04 21.90 2.97
N VAL A 716 -43.16 22.52 4.14
CA VAL A 716 -43.30 21.91 5.47
C VAL A 716 -44.58 22.46 6.08
N ALA A 717 -45.42 21.60 6.67
CA ALA A 717 -46.13 21.82 7.95
C ALA A 717 -46.97 20.58 8.35
N SER A 718 -46.69 20.07 9.57
CA SER A 718 -47.54 19.45 10.61
C SER A 718 -48.70 18.51 10.20
N VAL A 719 -48.85 17.29 10.75
CA VAL A 719 -49.22 16.94 12.14
C VAL A 719 -48.72 15.52 12.51
N ALA A 720 -48.56 15.30 13.81
CA ALA A 720 -47.92 14.19 14.52
C ALA A 720 -48.51 12.77 14.36
N ASN A 721 -47.69 11.81 14.83
CA ASN A 721 -47.92 10.39 15.13
C ASN A 721 -47.88 9.41 13.95
N ILE A 722 -46.73 8.75 13.78
CA ILE A 722 -46.52 7.28 13.70
C ILE A 722 -45.02 7.04 13.43
N THR A 723 -44.42 6.15 14.23
CA THR A 723 -43.00 5.75 14.33
C THR A 723 -42.24 5.51 13.01
N PRO A 724 -40.95 5.89 12.88
CA PRO A 724 -40.11 5.45 11.77
C PRO A 724 -39.34 4.16 12.16
N ARG A 725 -39.67 3.06 11.47
CA ARG A 725 -38.83 1.85 11.40
C ARG A 725 -38.00 1.90 10.10
N LEU A 726 -36.74 1.50 10.24
CA LEU A 726 -35.70 1.22 9.24
C LEU A 726 -34.91 2.40 8.64
N VAL A 727 -34.08 2.98 9.52
CA VAL A 727 -32.65 3.21 9.23
C VAL A 727 -31.90 1.92 9.63
N ARG A 728 -31.27 1.22 8.68
CA ARG A 728 -30.22 0.22 8.96
C ARG A 728 -29.24 0.18 7.79
N GLY A 729 -27.96 0.36 8.09
CA GLY A 729 -26.89 0.30 7.10
C GLY A 729 -25.59 1.01 7.49
N LEU A 730 -25.56 1.78 8.58
CA LEU A 730 -24.35 1.91 9.40
C LEU A 730 -24.53 0.91 10.53
N ALA A 731 -23.97 -0.28 10.38
CA ALA A 731 -23.58 -1.04 11.55
C ALA A 731 -22.39 -0.29 12.16
N THR A 732 -22.68 0.67 13.04
CA THR A 732 -21.91 0.72 14.29
C THR A 732 -21.79 -0.73 14.77
N PRO A 733 -20.61 -1.20 15.21
CA PRO A 733 -20.59 -2.44 15.99
C PRO A 733 -21.70 -2.28 17.03
N ALA A 734 -22.49 -3.34 17.26
CA ALA A 734 -23.48 -3.33 18.34
C ALA A 734 -22.84 -2.60 19.52
N ASN A 735 -23.49 -1.53 19.98
CA ASN A 735 -22.99 -0.68 21.06
C ASN A 735 -22.97 -1.57 22.31
N ASN A 736 -21.93 -2.39 22.41
CA ASN A 736 -21.64 -3.12 23.61
C ASN A 736 -21.06 -2.05 24.50
N ASN A 737 -21.94 -1.39 25.25
CA ASN A 737 -21.55 -0.39 26.22
C ASN A 737 -20.61 -1.01 27.27
N HIS A 738 -20.49 -2.34 27.31
CA HIS A 738 -19.61 -3.09 28.19
C HIS A 738 -18.28 -3.49 27.51
N HIS A 739 -17.17 -3.26 28.22
CA HIS A 739 -15.82 -3.66 27.82
C HIS A 739 -15.10 -4.40 28.95
N LYS A 740 -14.35 -5.47 28.66
CA LYS A 740 -13.54 -6.12 29.70
C LYS A 740 -12.49 -5.17 30.27
N ILE A 741 -11.85 -4.38 29.43
CA ILE A 741 -10.86 -3.38 29.84
C ILE A 741 -11.20 -2.05 29.19
N LEU A 742 -11.69 -1.09 29.99
CA LEU A 742 -11.91 0.28 29.55
C LEU A 742 -10.73 1.16 29.96
N ILE A 743 -10.21 1.94 29.01
CA ILE A 743 -9.07 2.83 29.20
C ILE A 743 -9.54 4.27 28.98
N VAL A 744 -9.42 5.12 29.99
CA VAL A 744 -9.76 6.54 29.88
C VAL A 744 -8.49 7.33 29.57
N GLY A 745 -8.40 7.89 28.36
CA GLY A 745 -7.27 8.66 27.87
C GLY A 745 -6.43 7.94 26.81
N GLY A 746 -6.30 8.55 25.63
CA GLY A 746 -5.49 8.14 24.48
C GLY A 746 -4.08 8.71 24.48
N GLY A 747 -3.62 9.28 25.60
CA GLY A 747 -2.24 9.74 25.74
C GLY A 747 -1.21 8.59 25.66
N THR A 748 0.09 8.94 25.77
CA THR A 748 1.19 7.95 25.74
C THR A 748 0.96 6.77 26.69
N ALA A 749 0.41 7.03 27.88
CA ALA A 749 0.14 6.01 28.89
C ALA A 749 -0.95 5.02 28.44
N GLY A 750 -2.13 5.52 28.04
CA GLY A 750 -3.27 4.68 27.66
C GLY A 750 -3.00 3.85 26.40
N VAL A 751 -2.44 4.46 25.35
CA VAL A 751 -2.10 3.74 24.11
C VAL A 751 -1.03 2.68 24.36
N THR A 752 -0.02 2.98 25.17
CA THR A 752 1.03 1.99 25.51
C THR A 752 0.46 0.84 26.35
N ALA A 753 -0.40 1.13 27.34
CA ALA A 753 -1.04 0.11 28.14
C ALA A 753 -1.91 -0.80 27.26
N ALA A 754 -2.78 -0.22 26.42
CA ALA A 754 -3.62 -0.97 25.49
C ALA A 754 -2.78 -1.90 24.58
N ALA A 755 -1.70 -1.38 24.01
CA ALA A 755 -0.81 -2.16 23.14
C ALA A 755 -0.07 -3.27 23.90
N GLN A 756 0.41 -3.00 25.12
CA GLN A 756 1.09 -4.02 25.94
C GLN A 756 0.12 -5.11 26.43
N ILE A 757 -1.09 -4.75 26.82
CA ILE A 757 -2.14 -5.71 27.18
C ILE A 757 -2.42 -6.61 25.98
N GLN A 758 -2.69 -6.02 24.82
CA GLN A 758 -2.94 -6.77 23.60
C GLN A 758 -1.77 -7.71 23.25
N ASN A 759 -0.53 -7.22 23.34
CA ASN A 759 0.65 -8.04 23.12
C ASN A 759 0.75 -9.20 24.13
N LYS A 760 0.50 -8.94 25.42
CA LYS A 760 0.58 -9.95 26.49
C LYS A 760 -0.47 -11.05 26.31
N PHE A 761 -1.73 -10.71 26.00
CA PHE A 761 -2.77 -11.69 25.72
C PHE A 761 -2.42 -12.55 24.50
N ARG A 762 -1.90 -11.93 23.43
CA ARG A 762 -1.42 -12.64 22.25
C ARG A 762 -0.25 -13.58 22.59
N ASP A 763 0.71 -13.12 23.38
CA ASP A 763 1.89 -13.91 23.74
C ASP A 763 1.52 -15.09 24.68
N GLU A 764 0.41 -15.00 25.41
CA GLU A 764 -0.20 -16.09 26.20
C GLU A 764 -1.13 -17.01 25.40
N ASN A 765 -1.27 -16.81 24.07
CA ASN A 765 -2.23 -17.51 23.21
C ASN A 765 -3.70 -17.38 23.68
N LYS A 766 -4.06 -16.32 24.40
CA LYS A 766 -5.44 -16.02 24.80
C LYS A 766 -6.04 -15.01 23.83
N SER A 767 -7.23 -15.28 23.28
CA SER A 767 -7.90 -14.35 22.38
C SER A 767 -8.74 -13.33 23.13
N LEU A 768 -8.60 -12.05 22.76
CA LEU A 768 -9.55 -10.99 23.10
C LEU A 768 -10.53 -10.83 21.93
N GLY A 769 -11.82 -10.67 22.23
CA GLY A 769 -12.85 -10.34 21.24
C GLY A 769 -12.74 -8.90 20.75
N ALA A 770 -13.32 -8.62 19.59
CA ALA A 770 -13.42 -7.25 19.07
C ALA A 770 -14.24 -6.39 20.04
N GLY A 771 -13.64 -5.32 20.57
CA GLY A 771 -14.27 -4.45 21.56
C GLY A 771 -14.07 -4.86 23.03
N ASP A 772 -13.30 -5.93 23.33
CA ASP A 772 -12.96 -6.28 24.72
C ASP A 772 -12.10 -5.20 25.39
N ILE A 773 -11.27 -4.50 24.61
CA ILE A 773 -10.48 -3.34 25.05
C ILE A 773 -11.00 -2.11 24.33
N ALA A 774 -11.28 -1.03 25.06
CA ALA A 774 -11.66 0.26 24.51
C ALA A 774 -10.85 1.41 25.11
N ILE A 775 -10.49 2.39 24.29
CA ILE A 775 -9.96 3.69 24.72
C ILE A 775 -11.05 4.74 24.50
N VAL A 776 -11.40 5.48 25.56
CA VAL A 776 -12.27 6.66 25.49
C VAL A 776 -11.43 7.94 25.59
N ASP A 777 -11.39 8.70 24.49
CA ASP A 777 -10.72 10.00 24.41
C ASP A 777 -11.21 10.78 23.17
N ALA A 778 -11.65 12.03 23.36
CA ALA A 778 -12.12 12.91 22.29
C ALA A 778 -11.00 13.54 21.44
N ALA A 779 -9.74 13.40 21.84
CA ALA A 779 -8.60 13.94 21.12
C ALA A 779 -8.50 13.35 19.70
N LYS A 780 -8.31 14.24 18.72
CA LYS A 780 -8.12 13.86 17.30
C LYS A 780 -6.65 13.58 16.98
N GLU A 781 -5.74 14.12 17.79
CA GLU A 781 -4.30 14.10 17.56
C GLU A 781 -3.56 13.56 18.79
N HIS A 782 -2.65 12.62 18.53
CA HIS A 782 -1.70 12.09 19.50
C HIS A 782 -0.40 12.90 19.45
N HIS A 783 0.04 13.39 20.60
CA HIS A 783 1.26 14.20 20.71
C HIS A 783 2.39 13.45 21.40
N TYR A 784 3.57 13.37 20.77
CA TYR A 784 4.82 13.08 21.47
C TYR A 784 5.27 14.33 22.24
N GLN A 785 4.67 14.57 23.41
CA GLN A 785 4.89 15.76 24.23
C GLN A 785 6.37 16.06 24.56
N PRO A 786 7.26 15.07 24.81
CA PRO A 786 8.69 15.35 24.98
C PRO A 786 9.32 16.08 23.77
N GLY A 787 8.75 15.88 22.58
CA GLY A 787 9.13 16.56 21.34
C GLY A 787 8.90 18.08 21.38
N TRP A 788 7.99 18.61 22.21
CA TRP A 788 7.80 20.06 22.34
C TRP A 788 9.04 20.77 22.87
N THR A 789 9.86 20.10 23.69
CA THR A 789 11.17 20.61 24.11
C THR A 789 12.16 20.69 22.95
N LEU A 790 12.03 19.84 21.92
CA LEU A 790 12.84 19.89 20.70
C LEU A 790 12.36 20.98 19.75
N ILE A 791 11.04 21.20 19.65
CA ILE A 791 10.45 22.31 18.89
C ILE A 791 10.91 23.65 19.47
N GLY A 792 10.71 23.87 20.78
CA GLY A 792 11.10 25.10 21.48
C GLY A 792 12.61 25.36 21.51
N SER A 793 13.42 24.38 21.11
CA SER A 793 14.88 24.49 21.00
C SER A 793 15.38 24.55 19.55
N GLY A 794 14.49 24.63 18.55
CA GLY A 794 14.87 24.67 17.14
C GLY A 794 15.37 23.36 16.54
N LEU A 795 15.19 22.24 17.24
CA LEU A 795 15.72 20.93 16.86
C LEU A 795 14.71 20.01 16.16
N GLY A 796 13.44 20.42 16.06
CA GLY A 796 12.39 19.67 15.37
C GLY A 796 11.19 20.55 15.03
N LYS A 797 10.24 20.01 14.27
CA LYS A 797 9.02 20.72 13.86
C LYS A 797 7.78 20.07 14.46
N LYS A 798 6.67 20.81 14.53
CA LYS A 798 5.40 20.29 15.05
C LYS A 798 4.96 19.00 14.35
N GLU A 799 5.09 18.91 13.03
CA GLU A 799 4.64 17.76 12.25
C GLU A 799 5.42 16.46 12.54
N ASP A 800 6.64 16.57 13.10
CA ASP A 800 7.46 15.40 13.45
C ASP A 800 6.96 14.69 14.73
N PHE A 801 6.16 15.40 15.54
CA PHE A 801 5.76 15.00 16.88
C PHE A 801 4.25 14.89 17.10
N VAL A 802 3.46 14.95 16.02
CA VAL A 802 2.00 14.81 16.06
C VAL A 802 1.52 13.78 15.03
N ARG A 803 0.58 12.92 15.41
CA ARG A 803 -0.09 11.97 14.51
C ARG A 803 -1.60 11.93 14.80
N PRO A 804 -2.46 11.55 13.85
CA PRO A 804 -3.85 11.26 14.16
C PRO A 804 -3.96 10.17 15.24
N GLU A 805 -4.85 10.36 16.22
CA GLU A 805 -5.00 9.44 17.37
C GLU A 805 -5.30 8.00 16.93
N SER A 806 -6.18 7.84 15.94
CA SER A 806 -6.52 6.53 15.36
C SER A 806 -5.35 5.79 14.70
N GLN A 807 -4.24 6.47 14.37
CA GLN A 807 -3.06 5.80 13.78
C GLN A 807 -2.14 5.17 14.82
N VAL A 808 -2.25 5.57 16.09
CA VAL A 808 -1.41 5.06 17.17
C VAL A 808 -2.15 4.05 18.06
N ILE A 809 -3.48 4.13 18.12
CA ILE A 809 -4.32 3.13 18.77
C ILE A 809 -4.17 1.77 18.04
N PRO A 810 -3.94 0.66 18.76
CA PRO A 810 -3.88 -0.66 18.15
C PRO A 810 -5.19 -1.05 17.46
N LYS A 811 -5.11 -1.82 16.37
CA LYS A 811 -6.26 -2.06 15.47
C LYS A 811 -7.45 -2.76 16.11
N ASP A 812 -7.21 -3.63 17.09
CA ASP A 812 -8.26 -4.42 17.73
C ASP A 812 -8.73 -3.80 19.07
N VAL A 813 -8.29 -2.57 19.35
CA VAL A 813 -8.76 -1.75 20.47
C VAL A 813 -9.81 -0.77 19.94
N ALA A 814 -11.00 -0.79 20.52
CA ALA A 814 -12.06 0.15 20.15
C ALA A 814 -11.67 1.58 20.54
N HIS A 815 -11.94 2.57 19.68
CA HIS A 815 -11.75 3.98 20.00
C HIS A 815 -13.11 4.66 20.11
N ILE A 816 -13.42 5.19 21.31
CA ILE A 816 -14.63 5.94 21.62
C ILE A 816 -14.26 7.43 21.68
N PRO A 817 -14.56 8.23 20.64
CA PRO A 817 -14.11 9.62 20.54
C PRO A 817 -14.98 10.58 21.38
N ALA A 818 -15.06 10.33 22.68
CA ALA A 818 -15.88 11.09 23.63
C ALA A 818 -15.06 11.56 24.84
N ASN A 819 -15.49 12.67 25.45
CA ASN A 819 -14.96 13.11 26.74
C ASN A 819 -15.66 12.33 27.85
N VAL A 820 -14.94 12.00 28.92
CA VAL A 820 -15.53 11.46 30.14
C VAL A 820 -16.01 12.60 31.03
N GLN A 821 -17.19 12.44 31.64
CA GLN A 821 -17.79 13.39 32.56
C GLN A 821 -17.67 12.95 34.02
N SER A 822 -17.91 11.68 34.33
CA SER A 822 -17.91 11.17 35.69
C SER A 822 -17.61 9.66 35.77
N PHE A 823 -17.23 9.22 36.96
CA PHE A 823 -16.97 7.82 37.29
C PHE A 823 -17.93 7.35 38.39
N THR A 824 -18.47 6.14 38.24
CA THR A 824 -19.25 5.46 39.29
C THR A 824 -18.62 4.09 39.56
N PRO A 825 -17.59 4.02 40.42
CA PRO A 825 -16.85 2.78 40.67
C PRO A 825 -17.69 1.67 41.30
N SER A 826 -18.69 2.01 42.11
CA SER A 826 -19.59 1.04 42.76
C SER A 826 -20.40 0.20 41.77
N SER A 827 -20.67 0.73 40.58
CA SER A 827 -21.38 0.03 39.50
C SER A 827 -20.50 -0.31 38.31
N ASN A 828 -19.17 -0.11 38.42
CA ASN A 828 -18.20 -0.24 37.33
C ASN A 828 -18.62 0.50 36.04
N THR A 829 -19.03 1.76 36.17
CA THR A 829 -19.45 2.57 35.01
C THR A 829 -18.72 3.90 34.88
N VAL A 830 -18.64 4.39 33.64
CA VAL A 830 -18.12 5.70 33.24
C VAL A 830 -19.18 6.40 32.40
N THR A 831 -19.53 7.62 32.76
CA THR A 831 -20.47 8.44 31.99
C THR A 831 -19.69 9.41 31.12
N THR A 832 -19.97 9.40 29.82
CA THR A 832 -19.40 10.34 28.85
C THR A 832 -20.12 11.68 28.89
N ALA A 833 -19.49 12.75 28.40
CA ALA A 833 -20.06 14.08 28.30
C ALA A 833 -21.27 14.15 27.34
N THR A 834 -21.48 13.14 26.50
CA THR A 834 -22.67 12.97 25.65
C THR A 834 -23.81 12.25 26.36
N GLY A 835 -23.65 11.83 27.61
CA GLY A 835 -24.64 11.12 28.41
C GLY A 835 -24.64 9.60 28.23
N GLU A 836 -23.76 9.06 27.37
CA GLU A 836 -23.61 7.62 27.18
C GLU A 836 -22.90 6.99 28.39
N THR A 837 -23.42 5.87 28.88
CA THR A 837 -22.84 5.12 30.00
C THR A 837 -22.10 3.89 29.48
N LEU A 838 -20.80 3.84 29.74
CA LEU A 838 -19.91 2.72 29.44
C LEU A 838 -19.68 1.91 30.72
N THR A 839 -19.69 0.58 30.63
CA THR A 839 -19.46 -0.32 31.75
C THR A 839 -18.19 -1.13 31.53
N TYR A 840 -17.56 -1.60 32.61
CA TYR A 840 -16.29 -2.31 32.53
C TYR A 840 -16.13 -3.44 33.55
N ASP A 841 -15.26 -4.42 33.24
CA ASP A 841 -14.73 -5.33 34.27
C ASP A 841 -13.53 -4.67 34.96
N PHE A 842 -12.60 -4.13 34.17
CA PHE A 842 -11.41 -3.41 34.63
C PHE A 842 -11.29 -2.03 34.00
N LEU A 843 -10.86 -1.05 34.79
CA LEU A 843 -10.68 0.34 34.35
C LEU A 843 -9.21 0.76 34.48
N ILE A 844 -8.67 1.36 33.42
CA ILE A 844 -7.37 2.02 33.45
C ILE A 844 -7.58 3.52 33.22
N VAL A 845 -7.21 4.35 34.20
CA VAL A 845 -7.29 5.80 34.07
C VAL A 845 -5.92 6.37 33.69
N ALA A 846 -5.83 6.97 32.51
CA ALA A 846 -4.63 7.50 31.88
C ALA A 846 -4.87 8.88 31.21
N ALA A 847 -5.80 9.67 31.75
CA ALA A 847 -6.37 10.88 31.14
C ALA A 847 -5.43 12.09 31.02
N GLY A 848 -4.22 12.02 31.57
CA GLY A 848 -3.31 13.16 31.60
C GLY A 848 -3.64 14.17 32.70
N LEU A 849 -3.28 15.45 32.50
CA LEU A 849 -3.56 16.53 33.45
C LEU A 849 -3.85 17.85 32.71
N LYS A 850 -4.33 18.86 33.45
CA LYS A 850 -4.66 20.19 32.95
C LYS A 850 -3.44 21.12 33.00
N ILE A 851 -3.13 21.77 31.87
CA ILE A 851 -2.20 22.91 31.85
C ILE A 851 -3.02 24.17 32.16
N ASN A 852 -2.83 24.77 33.33
CA ASN A 852 -3.64 25.89 33.81
C ASN A 852 -3.04 27.23 33.38
N PHE A 853 -3.26 27.62 32.12
CA PHE A 853 -2.79 28.92 31.60
C PHE A 853 -3.43 30.10 32.34
N GLY A 854 -4.71 30.01 32.72
CA GLY A 854 -5.41 31.01 33.54
C GLY A 854 -4.91 31.11 35.00
N GLY A 855 -4.03 30.21 35.45
CA GLY A 855 -3.45 30.25 36.80
C GLY A 855 -2.44 31.39 37.03
N VAL A 856 -2.04 32.09 35.96
CA VAL A 856 -1.19 33.28 36.02
C VAL A 856 -1.96 34.43 35.38
N LYS A 857 -2.19 35.49 36.14
CA LYS A 857 -2.96 36.64 35.67
C LYS A 857 -2.27 37.27 34.46
N GLY A 858 -3.00 37.51 33.37
CA GLY A 858 -2.49 38.11 32.13
C GLY A 858 -1.73 37.16 31.20
N LEU A 859 -1.51 35.89 31.56
CA LEU A 859 -0.70 34.96 30.75
C LEU A 859 -1.38 34.55 29.42
N GLU A 860 -2.69 34.28 29.44
CA GLU A 860 -3.40 33.84 28.23
C GLU A 860 -3.42 34.91 27.13
N SER A 861 -3.69 36.17 27.51
CA SER A 861 -3.63 37.31 26.60
C SER A 861 -2.19 37.56 26.12
N ALA A 862 -1.20 37.39 27.01
CA ALA A 862 0.21 37.51 26.63
C ALA A 862 0.65 36.46 25.60
N LEU A 863 0.26 35.18 25.79
CA LEU A 863 0.60 34.09 24.87
C LEU A 863 -0.11 34.20 23.52
N ALA A 864 -1.34 34.74 23.50
CA ALA A 864 -2.10 35.00 22.28
C ALA A 864 -1.52 36.17 21.46
N ASN A 865 -0.83 37.11 22.10
CA ASN A 865 -0.18 38.23 21.43
C ASN A 865 1.22 37.82 20.90
N ASP A 866 1.38 37.84 19.58
CA ASP A 866 2.64 37.46 18.92
C ASP A 866 3.82 38.40 19.25
N THR A 867 3.58 39.65 19.65
CA THR A 867 4.64 40.65 19.92
C THR A 867 4.93 40.86 21.40
N SER A 868 4.29 40.11 22.30
CA SER A 868 4.44 40.27 23.76
C SER A 868 5.82 39.89 24.30
N GLY A 869 6.62 39.12 23.55
CA GLY A 869 7.84 38.48 24.06
C GLY A 869 7.57 37.30 25.02
N VAL A 870 6.30 36.90 25.22
CA VAL A 870 5.91 35.83 26.14
C VAL A 870 5.62 34.53 25.40
N SER A 871 6.23 33.41 25.79
CA SER A 871 6.07 32.12 25.11
C SER A 871 6.04 30.93 26.08
N SER A 872 5.65 29.74 25.61
CA SER A 872 5.63 28.52 26.41
C SER A 872 5.77 27.26 25.55
N ILE A 873 6.48 26.24 26.03
CA ILE A 873 6.56 24.93 25.33
C ILE A 873 5.43 23.95 25.69
N TYR A 874 4.50 24.30 26.58
CA TYR A 874 3.44 23.39 27.06
C TYR A 874 2.20 23.36 26.15
N ASN A 875 2.31 23.94 24.95
CA ASN A 875 1.35 23.82 23.86
C ASN A 875 2.16 23.80 22.54
N PRO A 876 1.81 22.95 21.56
CA PRO A 876 2.58 22.85 20.31
C PRO A 876 2.64 24.17 19.52
N ASN A 877 1.59 25.01 19.56
CA ASN A 877 1.59 26.30 18.86
C ASN A 877 2.50 27.31 19.57
N TYR A 878 2.48 27.34 20.91
CA TYR A 878 3.35 28.22 21.69
C TYR A 878 4.81 27.75 21.69
N ALA A 879 5.07 26.45 21.51
CA ALA A 879 6.43 25.93 21.42
C ALA A 879 7.18 26.43 20.18
N GLU A 880 6.49 26.56 19.04
CA GLU A 880 7.08 27.17 17.83
C GLU A 880 7.32 28.67 18.02
N LYS A 881 6.42 29.37 18.73
CA LYS A 881 6.61 30.77 19.14
C LYS A 881 7.84 30.92 20.03
N ALA A 882 8.03 30.04 21.02
CA ALA A 882 9.18 30.09 21.92
C ALA A 882 10.52 30.07 21.17
N TRP A 883 10.69 29.19 20.19
CA TRP A 883 11.92 29.16 19.40
C TRP A 883 12.08 30.41 18.52
N ARG A 884 10.99 30.91 17.94
CA ARG A 884 10.99 32.16 17.15
C ARG A 884 11.45 33.35 17.99
N ASP A 885 10.89 33.49 19.19
CA ASP A 885 11.21 34.58 20.11
C ASP A 885 12.67 34.47 20.57
N ILE A 886 13.13 33.28 20.95
CA ILE A 886 14.53 33.01 21.31
C ILE A 886 15.49 33.36 20.17
N ALA A 887 15.18 32.92 18.94
CA ALA A 887 16.03 33.16 17.78
C ALA A 887 16.02 34.63 17.33
N ALA A 888 14.95 35.38 17.59
CA ALA A 888 14.88 36.81 17.29
C ALA A 888 15.57 37.68 18.35
N PHE A 889 15.60 37.22 19.60
CA PHE A 889 16.16 37.96 20.73
C PHE A 889 17.70 38.09 20.64
N LYS A 890 18.23 39.29 20.94
CA LYS A 890 19.66 39.62 20.83
C LYS A 890 20.24 40.44 21.99
N SER A 891 19.41 41.09 22.80
CA SER A 891 19.84 41.91 23.94
C SER A 891 18.66 42.18 24.87
N GLY A 892 18.93 42.40 26.16
CA GLY A 892 17.91 42.72 27.18
C GLY A 892 17.68 41.60 28.19
N ASN A 893 16.53 41.62 28.87
CA ASN A 893 16.21 40.72 29.97
C ASN A 893 15.44 39.48 29.49
N ALA A 894 16.01 38.29 29.66
CA ALA A 894 15.39 37.02 29.32
C ALA A 894 15.10 36.20 30.59
N ILE A 895 13.83 35.87 30.83
CA ILE A 895 13.39 35.14 32.02
C ILE A 895 12.75 33.81 31.62
N PHE A 896 13.21 32.72 32.21
CA PHE A 896 12.62 31.38 32.08
C PHE A 896 12.05 30.95 33.43
N THR A 897 10.76 30.62 33.48
CA THR A 897 10.09 30.31 34.75
C THR A 897 9.87 28.82 34.97
N GLN A 898 9.74 28.40 36.22
CA GLN A 898 9.29 27.07 36.63
C GLN A 898 8.50 27.16 37.94
N PRO A 899 7.19 26.88 37.97
CA PRO A 899 6.40 26.95 39.19
C PRO A 899 6.76 25.83 40.17
N ALA A 900 6.40 26.03 41.44
CA ALA A 900 6.38 24.98 42.46
C ALA A 900 5.26 23.96 42.18
N GLY A 901 5.40 22.75 42.74
CA GLY A 901 4.41 21.69 42.64
C GLY A 901 4.62 20.71 41.48
N VAL A 902 3.55 20.00 41.11
CA VAL A 902 3.60 18.95 40.08
C VAL A 902 3.71 19.60 38.70
N ILE A 903 4.75 19.23 37.96
CA ILE A 903 4.95 19.67 36.57
C ILE A 903 5.35 18.51 35.66
N LYS A 904 4.76 18.48 34.47
CA LYS A 904 5.20 17.61 33.37
C LYS A 904 6.65 17.91 33.05
N CYS A 905 7.47 16.87 33.23
CA CYS A 905 8.89 16.87 32.98
C CYS A 905 9.58 18.11 33.59
N ALA A 906 9.83 18.10 34.91
CA ALA A 906 10.37 19.25 35.63
C ALA A 906 11.65 19.88 35.03
N GLY A 907 12.45 19.11 34.29
CA GLY A 907 13.61 19.64 33.57
C GLY A 907 13.32 20.32 32.23
N ALA A 908 12.10 20.28 31.72
CA ALA A 908 11.73 20.88 30.43
C ALA A 908 11.98 22.40 30.33
N PRO A 909 11.73 23.22 31.36
CA PRO A 909 11.97 24.66 31.31
C PRO A 909 13.47 24.96 31.14
N GLN A 910 14.30 24.23 31.89
CA GLN A 910 15.76 24.32 31.80
C GLN A 910 16.28 23.90 30.42
N LYS A 911 15.69 22.88 29.78
CA LYS A 911 16.11 22.45 28.43
C LYS A 911 16.03 23.59 27.43
N VAL A 912 14.94 24.35 27.45
CA VAL A 912 14.73 25.46 26.52
C VAL A 912 15.66 26.61 26.87
N MET A 913 15.80 26.94 28.15
CA MET A 913 16.74 27.97 28.64
C MET A 913 18.18 27.68 28.22
N TRP A 914 18.66 26.45 28.43
CA TRP A 914 20.02 26.06 28.07
C TRP A 914 20.26 26.10 26.55
N MET A 915 19.25 25.71 25.78
CA MET A 915 19.30 25.80 24.32
C MET A 915 19.29 27.24 23.83
N ALA A 916 18.51 28.13 24.45
CA ALA A 916 18.53 29.57 24.20
C ALA A 916 19.90 30.18 24.51
N ASN A 917 20.43 29.89 25.71
CA ASN A 917 21.77 30.30 26.13
C ASN A 917 22.86 29.85 25.13
N SER A 918 22.80 28.58 24.70
CA SER A 918 23.71 28.04 23.69
C SER A 918 23.55 28.71 22.33
N GLN A 919 22.32 29.02 21.90
CA GLN A 919 22.06 29.72 20.65
C GLN A 919 22.67 31.13 20.67
N TRP A 920 22.41 31.92 21.71
CA TRP A 920 22.94 33.27 21.84
C TRP A 920 24.46 33.30 21.97
N LYS A 921 25.05 32.27 22.59
CA LYS A 921 26.51 32.10 22.62
C LYS A 921 27.06 31.82 21.21
N ASN A 922 26.41 30.94 20.44
CA ASN A 922 26.81 30.64 19.07
C ASN A 922 26.68 31.84 18.12
N GLU A 923 25.75 32.74 18.39
CA GLU A 923 25.53 33.98 17.63
C GLU A 923 26.41 35.15 18.10
N GLY A 924 27.18 34.99 19.18
CA GLY A 924 28.06 36.03 19.72
C GLY A 924 27.33 37.20 20.40
N VAL A 925 26.09 37.00 20.85
CA VAL A 925 25.27 38.05 21.49
C VAL A 925 24.96 37.78 22.97
N ARG A 926 25.39 36.64 23.52
CA ARG A 926 25.08 36.21 24.89
C ARG A 926 25.47 37.24 25.96
N ASP A 927 26.56 37.98 25.78
CA ASP A 927 27.05 38.96 26.76
C ASP A 927 26.13 40.20 26.87
N LYS A 928 25.21 40.40 25.92
CA LYS A 928 24.23 41.50 25.90
C LYS A 928 22.89 41.12 26.52
N ILE A 929 22.76 39.89 27.03
CA ILE A 929 21.51 39.31 27.52
C ILE A 929 21.65 39.00 29.00
N ASP A 930 20.76 39.56 29.81
CA ASP A 930 20.63 39.17 31.21
C ASP A 930 19.65 37.99 31.33
N LEU A 931 20.20 36.80 31.59
CA LEU A 931 19.43 35.55 31.57
C LEU A 931 19.13 35.10 32.99
N THR A 932 17.84 35.05 33.35
CA THR A 932 17.37 34.63 34.67
C THR A 932 16.54 33.34 34.59
N PHE A 933 16.86 32.38 35.45
CA PHE A 933 16.00 31.23 35.74
C PHE A 933 15.23 31.47 37.03
N ALA A 934 13.92 31.66 36.92
CA ALA A 934 13.03 31.86 38.06
C ALA A 934 12.31 30.57 38.41
N THR A 935 12.49 30.04 39.62
CA THR A 935 11.84 28.81 40.03
C THR A 935 11.19 28.93 41.41
N GLY A 936 10.01 28.33 41.56
CA GLY A 936 9.31 28.20 42.84
C GLY A 936 9.99 27.25 43.83
N THR A 937 11.06 26.57 43.43
CA THR A 937 11.81 25.62 44.27
C THR A 937 13.11 26.23 44.80
N PRO A 938 13.68 25.73 45.91
CA PRO A 938 14.91 26.29 46.48
C PRO A 938 16.20 25.83 45.76
N SER A 939 16.12 25.00 44.73
CA SER A 939 17.31 24.48 44.03
C SER A 939 17.04 24.22 42.54
N MET A 940 18.10 24.00 41.75
CA MET A 940 17.99 23.78 40.31
C MET A 940 17.26 22.49 39.92
N PHE A 941 17.34 21.45 40.75
CA PHE A 941 16.71 20.16 40.46
C PHE A 941 16.41 19.38 41.75
N ALA A 942 15.36 18.55 41.74
CA ALA A 942 14.92 17.85 42.94
C ALA A 942 15.91 16.80 43.46
N VAL A 943 16.74 16.22 42.58
CA VAL A 943 17.74 15.21 42.93
C VAL A 943 19.08 15.90 43.24
N PRO A 944 19.63 15.80 44.47
CA PRO A 944 20.82 16.56 44.88
C PRO A 944 22.02 16.44 43.93
N LYS A 945 22.35 15.21 43.49
CA LYS A 945 23.46 14.95 42.55
C LYS A 945 23.35 15.80 41.28
N TYR A 946 22.18 15.78 40.62
CA TYR A 946 21.98 16.54 39.39
C TYR A 946 21.76 18.04 39.66
N SER A 947 21.20 18.40 40.82
CA SER A 947 21.03 19.80 41.24
C SER A 947 22.37 20.51 41.37
N GLN A 948 23.36 19.88 42.03
CA GLN A 948 24.72 20.41 42.15
C GLN A 948 25.40 20.60 40.78
N ALA A 949 25.25 19.64 39.87
CA ALA A 949 25.82 19.73 38.53
C ALA A 949 25.18 20.87 37.70
N LEU A 950 23.86 21.03 37.78
CA LEU A 950 23.13 22.11 37.10
C LEU A 950 23.42 23.48 37.70
N GLU A 951 23.62 23.56 39.02
CA GLU A 951 24.00 24.79 39.71
C GLU A 951 25.41 25.23 39.31
N LYS A 952 26.35 24.29 39.21
CA LYS A 952 27.68 24.56 38.67
C LYS A 952 27.61 25.11 37.23
N LEU A 953 26.80 24.48 36.37
CA LEU A 953 26.59 24.97 35.00
C LEU A 953 25.93 26.36 34.95
N ARG A 954 25.04 26.67 35.91
CA ARG A 954 24.38 27.98 36.04
C ARG A 954 25.40 29.08 36.33
N VAL A 955 26.26 28.87 37.32
CA VAL A 955 27.33 29.81 37.67
C VAL A 955 28.33 29.96 36.52
N GLU A 956 28.80 28.85 35.96
CA GLU A 956 29.76 28.85 34.83
C GLU A 956 29.25 29.58 33.58
N ARG A 957 27.93 29.62 33.37
CA ARG A 957 27.30 30.20 32.17
C ARG A 957 26.58 31.52 32.44
N ASN A 958 26.85 32.12 33.60
CA ASN A 958 26.33 33.42 34.03
C ASN A 958 24.79 33.52 33.93
N VAL A 959 24.09 32.50 34.43
CA VAL A 959 22.61 32.48 34.49
C VAL A 959 22.18 32.88 35.89
N ASN A 960 21.38 33.94 36.04
CA ASN A 960 20.89 34.36 37.36
C ASN A 960 19.87 33.36 37.90
N GLY A 961 19.88 33.11 39.21
CA GLY A 961 18.90 32.27 39.89
C GLY A 961 17.93 33.10 40.71
N LEU A 962 16.64 33.02 40.42
CA LEU A 962 15.56 33.58 41.23
C LEU A 962 14.77 32.41 41.86
N PHE A 963 15.32 31.86 42.94
CA PHE A 963 14.77 30.69 43.63
C PHE A 963 13.58 31.04 44.52
N THR A 964 12.81 30.03 44.94
CA THR A 964 11.61 30.18 45.79
C THR A 964 10.63 31.25 45.30
N SER A 965 10.52 31.42 43.98
CA SER A 965 9.77 32.51 43.35
C SER A 965 8.79 31.96 42.31
N ASN A 966 7.49 32.09 42.57
CA ASN A 966 6.41 31.62 41.69
C ASN A 966 5.81 32.77 40.89
N LEU A 967 5.75 32.65 39.56
CA LEU A 967 5.11 33.65 38.71
C LEU A 967 3.60 33.69 38.98
N THR A 968 3.06 34.86 39.32
CA THR A 968 1.63 35.06 39.64
C THR A 968 0.92 35.98 38.64
N GLU A 969 1.64 36.96 38.07
CA GLU A 969 1.10 37.93 37.11
C GLU A 969 2.11 38.27 36.01
N VAL A 970 1.61 38.42 34.79
CA VAL A 970 2.34 38.96 33.63
C VAL A 970 1.65 40.24 33.17
N ASP A 971 2.29 41.38 33.43
CA ASP A 971 1.88 42.67 32.90
C ASP A 971 2.55 42.90 31.54
N VAL A 972 1.76 42.78 30.48
CA VAL A 972 2.23 42.94 29.10
C VAL A 972 2.42 44.43 28.73
N ALA A 973 1.64 45.33 29.34
CA ALA A 973 1.69 46.76 29.01
C ALA A 973 3.01 47.37 29.50
N ASN A 974 3.40 47.02 30.73
CA ASN A 974 4.64 47.49 31.34
C ASN A 974 5.83 46.54 31.16
N LYS A 975 5.61 45.37 30.54
CA LYS A 975 6.61 44.29 30.40
C LYS A 975 7.23 43.84 31.74
N VAL A 976 6.39 43.66 32.74
CA VAL A 976 6.79 43.25 34.10
C VAL A 976 6.21 41.89 34.44
N ALA A 977 7.05 40.99 34.95
CA ALA A 977 6.66 39.70 35.50
C ALA A 977 6.72 39.77 37.04
N LYS A 978 5.62 39.40 37.72
CA LYS A 978 5.54 39.43 39.19
C LYS A 978 5.63 38.04 39.77
N PHE A 979 6.47 37.89 40.78
CA PHE A 979 6.76 36.64 41.44
C PHE A 979 6.40 36.70 42.92
N ALA A 980 5.62 35.75 43.41
CA ALA A 980 5.38 35.55 44.82
C ALA A 980 6.53 34.74 45.45
N GLN A 981 7.03 35.22 46.59
CA GLN A 981 8.02 34.57 47.44
C GLN A 981 7.40 34.19 48.80
N PRO A 982 8.08 33.36 49.62
CA PRO A 982 7.68 33.11 51.00
C PRO A 982 7.44 34.41 51.78
N GLU A 983 6.63 34.33 52.84
CA GLU A 983 6.27 35.48 53.72
C GLU A 983 5.46 36.60 53.04
N GLY A 984 4.81 36.33 51.89
CA GLY A 984 3.96 37.29 51.21
C GLY A 984 4.72 38.38 50.42
N LYS A 985 6.05 38.27 50.31
CA LYS A 985 6.88 39.18 49.51
C LYS A 985 6.61 38.96 48.02
N THR A 986 6.51 40.06 47.27
CA THR A 986 6.37 40.04 45.81
C THR A 986 7.60 40.69 45.17
N VAL A 987 8.18 40.03 44.17
CA VAL A 987 9.33 40.53 43.40
C VAL A 987 8.87 40.80 41.98
N GLU A 988 9.14 42.00 41.49
CA GLU A 988 8.86 42.39 40.11
C GLU A 988 10.15 42.36 39.28
N LYS A 989 10.07 41.82 38.07
CA LYS A 989 11.18 41.77 37.11
C LYS A 989 10.72 42.20 35.73
N GLU A 990 11.40 43.17 35.16
CA GLU A 990 11.23 43.56 33.76
C GLU A 990 11.71 42.44 32.84
N TYR A 991 11.00 42.22 31.73
CA TYR A 991 11.38 41.23 30.73
C TYR A 991 11.27 41.79 29.32
N ASP A 992 12.18 41.37 28.45
CA ASP A 992 12.04 41.52 27.00
C ASP A 992 11.69 40.17 26.33
N LEU A 993 12.10 39.07 26.96
CA LEU A 993 11.69 37.71 26.63
C LEU A 993 11.30 36.97 27.90
N LEU A 994 10.11 36.37 27.91
CA LEU A 994 9.60 35.60 29.04
C LEU A 994 9.08 34.23 28.56
N HIS A 995 9.80 33.17 28.92
CA HIS A 995 9.33 31.80 28.70
C HIS A 995 8.64 31.29 29.97
N VAL A 996 7.33 31.03 29.88
CA VAL A 996 6.49 30.66 31.02
C VAL A 996 6.16 29.18 31.03
N VAL A 997 6.25 28.60 32.22
CA VAL A 997 5.70 27.29 32.55
C VAL A 997 4.42 27.51 33.34
N PRO A 998 3.24 27.23 32.76
CA PRO A 998 2.00 27.39 33.50
C PRO A 998 1.92 26.40 34.68
N PRO A 999 1.25 26.78 35.78
CA PRO A 999 0.85 25.82 36.81
C PRO A 999 0.07 24.64 36.20
N GLN A 1000 0.21 23.46 36.78
CA GLN A 1000 -0.44 22.24 36.30
C GLN A 1000 -1.31 21.66 37.41
N ALA A 1001 -2.47 21.14 37.03
CA ALA A 1001 -3.50 20.69 37.95
C ALA A 1001 -4.18 19.43 37.43
N PRO A 1002 -4.83 18.64 38.31
CA PRO A 1002 -5.69 17.54 37.85
C PRO A 1002 -6.87 18.04 37.01
N LEU A 1003 -7.39 17.20 36.11
CA LEU A 1003 -8.60 17.51 35.33
C LEU A 1003 -9.85 17.38 36.20
N ASP A 1004 -10.78 18.31 35.99
CA ASP A 1004 -11.95 18.50 36.85
C ASP A 1004 -12.83 17.23 36.97
N PHE A 1005 -12.94 16.43 35.90
CA PHE A 1005 -13.82 15.27 35.83
C PHE A 1005 -13.35 14.06 36.66
N TYR A 1006 -12.04 13.90 36.89
CA TYR A 1006 -11.54 12.88 37.81
C TYR A 1006 -11.17 13.48 39.18
N LYS A 1007 -10.78 14.76 39.24
CA LYS A 1007 -10.51 15.47 40.51
C LYS A 1007 -11.69 15.39 41.47
N ASN A 1008 -12.90 15.61 40.96
CA ASN A 1008 -14.12 15.65 41.76
C ASN A 1008 -14.85 14.30 41.80
N SER A 1009 -14.12 13.19 41.65
CA SER A 1009 -14.69 11.84 41.55
C SER A 1009 -14.25 10.94 42.70
N PRO A 1010 -14.97 9.83 42.97
CA PRO A 1010 -14.63 8.92 44.08
C PRO A 1010 -13.28 8.19 43.93
N ILE A 1011 -12.64 8.28 42.76
CA ILE A 1011 -11.35 7.61 42.48
C ILE A 1011 -10.13 8.52 42.74
N ALA A 1012 -10.35 9.76 43.19
CA ALA A 1012 -9.27 10.71 43.46
C ALA A 1012 -8.80 10.67 44.92
N ASP A 1013 -7.52 11.03 45.13
CA ASP A 1013 -6.94 11.32 46.42
C ASP A 1013 -7.23 12.77 46.87
N GLU A 1014 -6.76 13.14 48.06
CA GLU A 1014 -6.92 14.49 48.63
C GLU A 1014 -6.30 15.61 47.76
N SER A 1015 -5.31 15.26 46.93
CA SER A 1015 -4.68 16.19 45.98
C SER A 1015 -5.40 16.26 44.63
N GLY A 1016 -6.45 15.45 44.44
CA GLY A 1016 -7.27 15.40 43.24
C GLY A 1016 -6.72 14.52 42.10
N PHE A 1017 -5.69 13.72 42.34
CA PHE A 1017 -5.14 12.75 41.39
C PHE A 1017 -5.73 11.36 41.63
N VAL A 1018 -5.72 10.48 40.63
CA VAL A 1018 -6.28 9.12 40.80
C VAL A 1018 -5.45 8.34 41.83
N SER A 1019 -6.11 7.91 42.91
CA SER A 1019 -5.46 7.30 44.07
C SER A 1019 -4.96 5.90 43.73
N VAL A 1020 -3.65 5.66 43.79
CA VAL A 1020 -3.06 4.34 43.52
C VAL A 1020 -1.97 3.97 44.52
N ASP A 1021 -1.77 2.67 44.73
CA ASP A 1021 -0.58 2.17 45.39
C ASP A 1021 0.67 2.48 44.55
N LYS A 1022 1.69 3.03 45.22
CA LYS A 1022 2.92 3.51 44.56
C LYS A 1022 3.74 2.41 43.88
N SER A 1023 3.55 1.15 44.27
CA SER A 1023 4.28 0.00 43.77
C SER A 1023 3.48 -0.78 42.72
N THR A 1024 2.21 -1.07 42.98
CA THR A 1024 1.42 -1.95 42.11
C THR A 1024 0.69 -1.22 41.00
N THR A 1025 0.49 0.11 41.13
CA THR A 1025 -0.35 0.96 40.25
C THR A 1025 -1.86 0.69 40.33
N GLN A 1026 -2.28 -0.20 41.22
CA GLN A 1026 -3.69 -0.50 41.50
C GLN A 1026 -4.30 0.59 42.38
N HIS A 1027 -5.59 0.88 42.21
CA HIS A 1027 -6.31 1.82 43.04
C HIS A 1027 -6.37 1.34 44.50
N THR A 1028 -6.19 2.25 45.46
CA THR A 1028 -6.10 1.89 46.89
C THR A 1028 -7.40 1.36 47.47
N GLN A 1029 -8.55 1.70 46.88
CA GLN A 1029 -9.88 1.28 47.35
C GLN A 1029 -10.64 0.35 46.38
N TYR A 1030 -10.28 0.33 45.09
CA TYR A 1030 -11.06 -0.35 44.04
C TYR A 1030 -10.14 -1.31 43.27
N PRO A 1031 -10.12 -2.61 43.61
CA PRO A 1031 -9.12 -3.54 43.08
C PRO A 1031 -9.12 -3.70 41.55
N ASN A 1032 -10.25 -3.46 40.89
CA ASN A 1032 -10.38 -3.55 39.44
C ASN A 1032 -10.01 -2.24 38.70
N ILE A 1033 -9.56 -1.21 39.41
CA ILE A 1033 -9.15 0.08 38.83
C ILE A 1033 -7.63 0.24 38.94
N PHE A 1034 -6.99 0.70 37.87
CA PHE A 1034 -5.55 0.99 37.81
C PHE A 1034 -5.30 2.38 37.22
N SER A 1035 -4.17 3.02 37.56
CA SER A 1035 -3.80 4.30 36.95
C SER A 1035 -2.30 4.51 36.81
N ILE A 1036 -1.89 5.09 35.67
CA ILE A 1036 -0.51 5.41 35.31
C ILE A 1036 -0.42 6.76 34.57
N GLY A 1037 0.79 7.27 34.39
CA GLY A 1037 1.02 8.52 33.68
C GLY A 1037 0.74 9.76 34.54
N ASP A 1038 0.26 10.83 33.90
CA ASP A 1038 0.20 12.15 34.54
C ASP A 1038 -0.98 12.30 35.53
N CYS A 1039 -2.05 11.51 35.38
CA CYS A 1039 -3.26 11.58 36.22
C CYS A 1039 -3.16 10.82 37.54
N SER A 1040 -2.19 9.91 37.70
CA SER A 1040 -2.08 9.07 38.90
C SER A 1040 -1.43 9.81 40.07
N SER A 1041 -1.69 9.37 41.30
CA SER A 1041 -1.05 9.89 42.52
C SER A 1041 0.39 9.40 42.74
N LEU A 1042 0.96 8.66 41.77
CA LEU A 1042 2.33 8.12 41.88
C LEU A 1042 3.34 9.24 42.22
N PRO A 1043 4.16 9.08 43.27
CA PRO A 1043 5.08 10.11 43.78
C PRO A 1043 6.36 10.17 42.94
N ASN A 1044 6.22 10.37 41.64
CA ASN A 1044 7.32 10.42 40.69
C ASN A 1044 7.14 11.51 39.63
N SER A 1045 8.20 11.78 38.87
CA SER A 1045 8.16 12.75 37.77
C SER A 1045 7.23 12.31 36.64
N LYS A 1046 6.31 13.20 36.27
CA LYS A 1046 5.35 13.02 35.16
C LYS A 1046 6.08 13.09 33.80
N THR A 1047 6.52 11.94 33.29
CA THR A 1047 7.36 11.83 32.08
C THR A 1047 7.04 10.59 31.26
N ALA A 1048 7.27 10.66 29.94
CA ALA A 1048 7.17 9.50 29.06
C ALA A 1048 8.16 8.37 29.45
N ALA A 1049 9.32 8.72 30.02
CA ALA A 1049 10.26 7.72 30.53
C ALA A 1049 9.67 6.93 31.71
N ALA A 1050 8.96 7.59 32.63
CA ALA A 1050 8.26 6.90 33.71
C ALA A 1050 7.19 5.93 33.17
N ILE A 1051 6.42 6.35 32.16
CA ILE A 1051 5.41 5.49 31.53
C ILE A 1051 6.03 4.18 31.01
N SER A 1052 7.25 4.24 30.47
CA SER A 1052 7.94 3.05 29.95
C SER A 1052 8.31 2.01 31.01
N ALA A 1053 8.37 2.41 32.29
CA ALA A 1053 8.57 1.54 33.44
C ALA A 1053 7.27 1.23 34.21
N GLN A 1054 6.29 2.13 34.17
CA GLN A 1054 4.97 1.95 34.80
C GLN A 1054 4.09 0.96 34.03
N ALA A 1055 3.99 1.09 32.71
CA ALA A 1055 3.09 0.26 31.89
C ALA A 1055 3.34 -1.25 32.05
N PRO A 1056 4.60 -1.76 32.06
CA PRO A 1056 4.84 -3.19 32.23
C PRO A 1056 4.41 -3.72 33.61
N VAL A 1057 4.57 -2.91 34.67
CA VAL A 1057 4.10 -3.26 36.02
C VAL A 1057 2.59 -3.31 36.07
N LEU A 1058 1.90 -2.30 35.52
CA LEU A 1058 0.45 -2.26 35.44
C LEU A 1058 -0.10 -3.47 34.68
N VAL A 1059 0.45 -3.76 33.49
CA VAL A 1059 -0.06 -4.85 32.64
C VAL A 1059 0.14 -6.22 33.29
N HIS A 1060 1.29 -6.43 33.94
CA HIS A 1060 1.54 -7.67 34.69
C HIS A 1060 0.58 -7.83 35.87
N ASN A 1061 0.44 -6.79 36.70
CA ASN A 1061 -0.44 -6.84 37.87
C ASN A 1061 -1.93 -6.94 37.48
N LEU A 1062 -2.37 -6.25 36.43
CA LEU A 1062 -3.71 -6.39 35.88
C LEU A 1062 -3.95 -7.85 35.46
N ARG A 1063 -3.02 -8.48 34.74
CA ARG A 1063 -3.13 -9.89 34.32
C ARG A 1063 -3.19 -10.84 35.53
N LYS A 1064 -2.35 -10.64 36.55
CA LYS A 1064 -2.40 -11.42 37.80
C LYS A 1064 -3.73 -11.25 38.52
N HIS A 1065 -4.25 -10.02 38.60
CA HIS A 1065 -5.53 -9.75 39.22
C HIS A 1065 -6.69 -10.42 38.48
N MET A 1066 -6.68 -10.37 37.14
CA MET A 1066 -7.63 -11.10 36.29
C MET A 1066 -7.57 -12.63 36.45
N GLU A 1067 -6.50 -13.18 37.03
CA GLU A 1067 -6.32 -14.60 37.33
C GLU A 1067 -6.58 -14.94 38.81
N GLY A 1068 -6.95 -13.96 39.63
CA GLY A 1068 -7.09 -14.15 41.08
C GLY A 1068 -5.75 -14.39 41.80
N LYS A 1069 -4.61 -14.00 41.21
CA LYS A 1069 -3.27 -14.16 41.75
C LYS A 1069 -2.76 -12.89 42.45
N PRO A 1070 -1.83 -13.00 43.42
CA PRO A 1070 -1.25 -11.84 44.09
C PRO A 1070 -0.43 -10.96 43.14
N LEU A 1071 -0.40 -9.66 43.42
CA LEU A 1071 0.35 -8.67 42.64
C LEU A 1071 1.82 -8.68 43.06
N ASN A 1072 2.71 -9.13 42.19
CA ASN A 1072 4.14 -9.30 42.50
C ASN A 1072 5.06 -8.37 41.70
N ALA A 1073 4.56 -7.62 40.72
CA ALA A 1073 5.36 -6.59 40.05
C ALA A 1073 5.31 -5.28 40.84
N ALA A 1074 6.48 -4.67 41.08
CA ALA A 1074 6.61 -3.41 41.81
C ALA A 1074 7.32 -2.35 40.97
N TYR A 1075 6.67 -1.20 40.82
CA TYR A 1075 7.26 0.00 40.24
C TYR A 1075 8.08 0.74 41.30
N ASP A 1076 9.36 0.97 41.01
CA ASP A 1076 10.32 1.58 41.94
C ASP A 1076 10.40 3.11 41.82
N GLY A 1077 9.56 3.72 41.00
CA GLY A 1077 9.55 5.17 40.79
C GLY A 1077 10.51 5.65 39.70
N TYR A 1078 11.08 4.76 38.89
CA TYR A 1078 12.04 5.13 37.84
C TYR A 1078 11.51 6.24 36.92
N ALA A 1079 12.28 7.31 36.81
CA ALA A 1079 12.07 8.38 35.85
C ALA A 1079 13.39 8.81 35.21
N SER A 1080 13.30 9.36 34.00
CA SER A 1080 14.44 9.90 33.27
C SER A 1080 14.12 11.28 32.69
N CYS A 1081 15.06 12.21 32.86
CA CYS A 1081 15.01 13.55 32.31
C CYS A 1081 16.29 13.80 31.48
N PRO A 1082 16.24 13.55 30.16
CA PRO A 1082 17.33 13.95 29.26
C PRO A 1082 17.29 15.46 29.07
N LEU A 1083 18.17 16.17 29.80
CA LEU A 1083 18.30 17.62 29.91
C LEU A 1083 19.27 18.13 28.85
N LEU A 1084 18.74 18.67 27.75
CA LEU A 1084 19.54 19.48 26.83
C LEU A 1084 20.20 20.60 27.63
N THR A 1085 21.53 20.59 27.66
CA THR A 1085 22.33 21.65 28.27
C THR A 1085 22.99 22.52 27.21
N GLY A 1086 22.88 22.20 25.93
CA GLY A 1086 23.33 23.04 24.83
C GLY A 1086 23.32 22.32 23.48
N HIS A 1087 23.73 23.00 22.42
CA HIS A 1087 23.88 22.38 21.10
C HIS A 1087 24.99 21.32 21.12
N GLY A 1088 24.60 20.04 21.01
CA GLY A 1088 25.53 18.92 21.11
C GLY A 1088 25.83 18.47 22.54
N GLU A 1089 25.09 18.98 23.53
CA GLU A 1089 25.32 18.74 24.95
C GLU A 1089 24.02 18.31 25.66
N LEU A 1090 24.09 17.20 26.40
CA LEU A 1090 22.96 16.71 27.18
C LEU A 1090 23.41 16.03 28.47
N LEU A 1091 22.81 16.43 29.59
CA LEU A 1091 22.93 15.78 30.89
C LEU A 1091 21.77 14.79 31.07
N LEU A 1092 22.06 13.51 31.35
CA LEU A 1092 21.05 12.46 31.44
C LEU A 1092 20.72 12.14 32.90
N ALA A 1093 19.70 12.81 33.43
CA ALA A 1093 19.28 12.60 34.82
C ALA A 1093 18.31 11.41 34.93
N GLU A 1094 18.73 10.34 35.62
CA GLU A 1094 17.91 9.16 35.90
C GLU A 1094 17.88 8.85 37.40
N PHE A 1095 16.70 8.53 37.92
CA PHE A 1095 16.47 8.33 39.35
C PHE A 1095 15.21 7.50 39.62
N LYS A 1096 15.08 7.00 40.85
CA LYS A 1096 13.92 6.25 41.38
C LYS A 1096 13.29 6.99 42.58
N TYR A 1097 12.33 6.38 43.27
CA TYR A 1097 11.74 6.96 44.48
C TYR A 1097 12.81 7.38 45.50
N GLY A 1098 12.51 8.45 46.25
CA GLY A 1098 13.44 9.05 47.21
C GLY A 1098 14.58 9.86 46.58
N GLY A 1099 14.53 10.12 45.26
CA GLY A 1099 15.56 10.90 44.57
C GLY A 1099 16.90 10.17 44.41
N ILE A 1100 16.89 8.84 44.51
CA ILE A 1100 18.09 8.00 44.39
C ILE A 1100 18.47 7.85 42.91
N PRO A 1101 19.70 8.20 42.47
CA PRO A 1101 20.14 8.02 41.09
C PRO A 1101 20.05 6.55 40.62
N LYS A 1102 19.62 6.35 39.37
CA LYS A 1102 19.54 5.03 38.71
C LYS A 1102 19.99 5.15 37.25
N GLU A 1103 21.30 5.33 37.07
CA GLU A 1103 21.93 5.68 35.80
C GLU A 1103 22.14 4.45 34.90
N THR A 1104 21.48 4.43 33.75
CA THR A 1104 21.48 3.27 32.82
C THR A 1104 22.84 3.03 32.19
N PHE A 1105 23.58 4.08 31.87
CA PHE A 1105 24.86 4.00 31.18
C PHE A 1105 26.06 4.16 32.11
N ALA A 1106 25.85 4.34 33.42
CA ALA A 1106 26.95 4.48 34.38
C ALA A 1106 28.01 3.36 34.31
N PRO A 1107 27.66 2.07 34.13
CA PRO A 1107 28.64 1.00 34.01
C PRO A 1107 29.53 1.09 32.75
N VAL A 1108 29.08 1.79 31.70
CA VAL A 1108 29.74 1.80 30.38
C VAL A 1108 30.40 3.15 30.09
N LEU A 1109 29.78 4.25 30.51
CA LEU A 1109 30.16 5.62 30.15
C LEU A 1109 30.53 6.48 31.36
N GLY A 1110 30.44 5.93 32.58
CA GLY A 1110 30.65 6.67 33.82
C GLY A 1110 29.47 7.58 34.18
N SER A 1111 29.70 8.49 35.14
CA SER A 1111 28.66 9.35 35.72
C SER A 1111 27.90 10.17 34.66
N GLN A 1112 26.57 10.25 34.80
CA GLN A 1112 25.69 10.91 33.83
C GLN A 1112 25.33 12.36 34.18
N ASP A 1113 26.00 12.92 35.18
CA ASP A 1113 25.89 14.31 35.64
C ASP A 1113 26.71 15.31 34.80
N LYS A 1114 27.40 14.84 33.75
CA LYS A 1114 28.15 15.68 32.82
C LYS A 1114 27.45 15.80 31.46
N PRO A 1115 27.47 16.98 30.82
CA PRO A 1115 27.00 17.14 29.45
C PRO A 1115 27.72 16.20 28.48
N ASN A 1116 26.95 15.43 27.71
CA ASN A 1116 27.48 14.43 26.78
C ASN A 1116 26.77 14.50 25.41
N ARG A 1117 27.57 14.44 24.34
CA ARG A 1117 27.09 14.51 22.96
C ARG A 1117 26.37 13.25 22.49
N LEU A 1118 26.73 12.08 23.00
CA LEU A 1118 26.03 10.84 22.70
C LEU A 1118 24.59 10.91 23.21
N PHE A 1119 24.40 11.39 24.44
CA PHE A 1119 23.06 11.54 25.02
C PHE A 1119 22.23 12.61 24.30
N TYR A 1120 22.88 13.66 23.77
CA TYR A 1120 22.22 14.65 22.91
C TYR A 1120 21.61 13.99 21.66
N HIS A 1121 22.38 13.16 20.96
CA HIS A 1121 21.89 12.41 19.80
C HIS A 1121 20.88 11.32 20.19
N LEU A 1122 21.02 10.71 21.37
CA LEU A 1122 20.03 9.77 21.91
C LEU A 1122 18.65 10.42 22.04
N LYS A 1123 18.58 11.61 22.65
CA LYS A 1123 17.32 12.36 22.78
C LYS A 1123 16.81 12.87 21.43
N LYS A 1124 17.68 13.46 20.61
CA LYS A 1124 17.29 14.15 19.38
C LYS A 1124 16.94 13.19 18.24
N ASP A 1125 17.79 12.20 18.00
CA ASP A 1125 17.76 11.39 16.78
C ASP A 1125 17.24 9.96 17.02
N ILE A 1126 17.32 9.43 18.25
CA ILE A 1126 16.93 8.04 18.57
C ILE A 1126 15.55 7.95 19.23
N PHE A 1127 15.26 8.74 20.27
CA PHE A 1127 14.00 8.63 20.98
C PHE A 1127 12.75 8.92 20.13
N PRO A 1128 12.71 9.90 19.21
CA PRO A 1128 11.52 10.12 18.37
C PRO A 1128 11.14 8.92 17.48
N PRO A 1129 12.04 8.31 16.68
CA PRO A 1129 11.67 7.14 15.91
C PRO A 1129 11.38 5.91 16.80
N VAL A 1130 12.05 5.75 17.95
CA VAL A 1130 11.75 4.68 18.91
C VAL A 1130 10.35 4.84 19.50
N TYR A 1131 9.97 6.06 19.87
CA TYR A 1131 8.64 6.37 20.41
C TYR A 1131 7.53 5.86 19.48
N TRP A 1132 7.60 6.28 18.21
CA TRP A 1132 6.56 5.97 17.23
C TRP A 1132 6.55 4.52 16.75
N ASN A 1133 7.71 3.86 16.70
CA ASN A 1133 7.82 2.53 16.08
C ASN A 1133 7.81 1.39 17.09
N TYR A 1134 8.16 1.64 18.35
CA TYR A 1134 8.29 0.63 19.40
C TYR A 1134 7.48 0.98 20.65
N PHE A 1135 7.61 2.20 21.18
CA PHE A 1135 7.05 2.54 22.50
C PHE A 1135 5.52 2.52 22.52
N VAL A 1136 4.86 3.33 21.67
CA VAL A 1136 3.38 3.34 21.60
C VAL A 1136 2.79 2.05 21.01
N LYS A 1137 3.64 1.14 20.52
CA LYS A 1137 3.23 -0.21 20.08
C LYS A 1137 3.41 -1.28 21.17
N GLY A 1138 3.73 -0.86 22.39
CA GLY A 1138 3.92 -1.76 23.53
C GLY A 1138 5.15 -2.65 23.44
N ASN A 1139 6.20 -2.24 22.70
CA ASN A 1139 7.44 -2.99 22.51
C ASN A 1139 8.67 -2.25 23.07
N TRP A 1140 8.48 -1.38 24.07
CA TRP A 1140 9.57 -0.64 24.73
C TRP A 1140 9.33 -0.59 26.24
N PHE A 1141 10.33 -1.00 27.01
CA PHE A 1141 10.26 -1.29 28.45
C PHE A 1141 11.30 -0.48 29.25
N GLY A 1142 11.46 0.79 28.88
CA GLY A 1142 12.37 1.73 29.55
C GLY A 1142 13.84 1.39 29.35
N THR A 1143 14.59 1.23 30.45
CA THR A 1143 16.04 0.97 30.41
C THR A 1143 16.39 -0.38 29.77
N ARG A 1144 15.44 -1.31 29.69
CA ARG A 1144 15.58 -2.61 29.01
C ARG A 1144 15.34 -2.54 27.50
N GLY A 1145 14.99 -1.37 26.96
CA GLY A 1145 14.70 -1.18 25.55
C GLY A 1145 13.59 -2.13 25.07
N PRO A 1146 13.82 -2.99 24.07
CA PRO A 1146 12.80 -3.91 23.55
C PRO A 1146 12.62 -5.19 24.39
N ILE A 1147 13.38 -5.39 25.47
CA ILE A 1147 13.34 -6.62 26.27
C ILE A 1147 12.27 -6.47 27.36
N ALA A 1148 11.21 -7.28 27.27
CA ALA A 1148 10.15 -7.30 28.27
C ALA A 1148 10.68 -7.73 29.64
N PRO A 1149 10.28 -7.07 30.74
CA PRO A 1149 10.65 -7.49 32.08
C PRO A 1149 9.92 -8.78 32.46
N ASN A 1150 10.65 -9.70 33.09
CA ASN A 1150 10.05 -10.83 33.80
C ASN A 1150 9.86 -10.44 35.27
N PHE A 1151 8.65 -10.66 35.79
CA PHE A 1151 8.26 -10.44 37.18
C PHE A 1151 7.79 -11.74 37.86
N ASP A 1152 7.80 -12.87 37.14
CA ASP A 1152 7.49 -14.20 37.67
C ASP A 1152 8.69 -14.87 38.32
#